data_AF-A0A7J5AVX7-F1
#
_entry.id   AF-A0A7J5AVX7-F1
#
_cell.length_a   1.000
_cell.length_b   1.000
_cell.length_c   1.000
_cell.angle_alpha   90.00
_cell.angle_beta   90.00
_cell.angle_gamma   90.00
#
_symmetry.space_group_name_H-M   'P 1'
#
loop_
_entity.id
_entity.type
_entity.pdbx_description
1 polymer ?
#
loop_
_entity_poly.entity_id
_entity_poly.type
_entity_poly.pdbx_seq_one_letter_code
_entity_poly.pdbx_strand_id
1 'polypeptide(L)'
;MRRLRTRRWVRGVVGRPVVTGPSMADAGKAPLPGRPASPAGPSTVRRTNAAVDDLHARRLPGRTRRGFGDPAWRPPAGWQSGRVAMSASAAGRIRAAVSGRIQPGPGGVTRLELFLDLVFVYAFINVTALMSANFHPVGLFEGFLVVALLWRCWASYAWFGNTVRFDRGVMPLVVFGAAAGIFVVAVTLPVAFADRPGGRWDPLVFAVAFVLVRLVPLVVTTLAGLNAGDRPLFTRRAWLPLCVTSPLLLVAASLPALLPDRPPVRLAQVVLFTVATAVDYAGLAGLGSRDWRLGSVGHWAERHSLIVLVALGETIISIGTSRGLVGDPPITWSVLGGSALGVVVVIMLWWTYFDLARFAAEQSLRRLPGGATSLVGRDAYALLHLPMVGGLILLALGLKHALSATEVSTAGRWGTGSVLALYGGALLYLLGLLAFEKRGFDLVGRSVALGIGLLLAATPVALNTPALGSLGILAACLGTAVIADRTVFARRHRRLHEAVAGTVRRVTAVRPHQLFLDLIVVYAFIQITVLVTRQPSPAGLAQGLGVLALLWWSWCMYAWLESVAPRVSTLVRATVLAAGALTFVLGVAIPQAFSRVPGGLPGPLIVVACYVALRALHLAALFRVARGDPVLRAQAARAAVPTAAALALLVGATLTFPPLGRPIPPVTAVCWTAAVVVDLAGGYLTSARDQGIRSIGQWPHRYNLVVLVALGEGFISTGVALADTSISAASLVTVALIVTLLAALWWTYVGTDRVLDRRLSQVSTGPRGAALARDVYTYLHLLTVAGLILVALGLTTALAQAAQRPGAPLASLGHAALHGGVLVFLAADQLIWRRATGRFCRRRMLGLLVVALAAPATAALPSLASLMLLAAVGVAVATTTSLPAVAPPGGP
;
A
#
# COMPACT_ATOMS: atom_id res chain seq x y z
N MET A 1 -38.72 7.42 19.67
CA MET A 1 -38.61 6.90 18.28
C MET A 1 -37.22 6.37 17.83
N ARG A 2 -36.07 6.68 18.48
CA ARG A 2 -34.74 6.15 18.06
C ARG A 2 -34.47 4.65 18.28
N ARG A 3 -35.18 3.96 19.18
CA ARG A 3 -34.97 2.51 19.45
C ARG A 3 -35.55 1.56 18.37
N LEU A 4 -36.42 2.06 17.50
CA LEU A 4 -37.06 1.26 16.44
C LEU A 4 -36.18 1.11 15.18
N ARG A 5 -35.32 2.08 14.86
CA ARG A 5 -34.45 2.04 13.66
C ARG A 5 -33.24 1.11 13.80
N THR A 6 -32.58 1.09 14.97
CA THR A 6 -31.52 0.11 15.27
C THR A 6 -32.07 -1.32 15.33
N ARG A 7 -33.31 -1.49 15.78
CA ARG A 7 -34.02 -2.78 15.69
C ARG A 7 -34.31 -3.17 14.24
N ARG A 8 -34.55 -2.23 13.30
CA ARG A 8 -34.74 -2.53 11.87
C ARG A 8 -33.46 -3.02 11.19
N TRP A 9 -32.31 -2.42 11.50
CA TRP A 9 -31.01 -2.91 10.99
C TRP A 9 -30.67 -4.29 11.57
N VAL A 10 -30.83 -4.50 12.88
CA VAL A 10 -30.55 -5.80 13.53
C VAL A 10 -31.58 -6.89 13.14
N ARG A 11 -32.87 -6.57 13.03
CA ARG A 11 -33.92 -7.53 12.58
C ARG A 11 -33.89 -7.80 11.08
N GLY A 12 -33.39 -6.87 10.25
CA GLY A 12 -33.14 -7.13 8.83
C GLY A 12 -31.90 -7.99 8.58
N VAL A 13 -31.03 -8.14 9.59
CA VAL A 13 -29.79 -8.95 9.55
C VAL A 13 -30.01 -10.36 10.11
N VAL A 14 -30.81 -10.49 11.17
CA VAL A 14 -31.15 -11.78 11.77
C VAL A 14 -32.49 -12.23 11.21
N GLY A 15 -32.47 -13.03 10.15
CA GLY A 15 -33.66 -13.75 9.70
C GLY A 15 -34.28 -14.52 10.87
N ARG A 16 -35.62 -14.61 10.89
CA ARG A 16 -36.36 -15.39 11.89
C ARG A 16 -35.75 -16.80 11.98
N PRO A 17 -35.50 -17.35 13.18
CA PRO A 17 -35.09 -18.74 13.30
C PRO A 17 -36.20 -19.60 12.69
N VAL A 18 -35.82 -20.48 11.76
CA VAL A 18 -36.67 -21.59 11.34
C VAL A 18 -36.91 -22.43 12.59
N VAL A 19 -38.17 -22.50 13.01
CA VAL A 19 -38.62 -23.36 14.10
C VAL A 19 -38.40 -24.80 13.66
N THR A 20 -37.45 -25.48 14.30
CA THR A 20 -37.34 -26.95 14.26
C THR A 20 -38.53 -27.53 15.01
N GLY A 21 -39.38 -28.29 14.32
CA GLY A 21 -40.46 -29.08 14.91
C GLY A 21 -39.94 -30.22 15.80
N PRO A 22 -40.79 -30.78 16.67
CA PRO A 22 -40.37 -31.41 17.91
C PRO A 22 -39.93 -32.87 17.77
N SER A 23 -39.09 -33.25 18.73
CA SER A 23 -38.73 -34.61 19.12
C SER A 23 -39.96 -35.49 19.31
N MET A 24 -39.91 -36.71 18.76
CA MET A 24 -40.75 -37.83 19.16
C MET A 24 -39.82 -38.97 19.59
N ALA A 25 -39.95 -39.36 20.85
CA ALA A 25 -39.51 -40.63 21.38
C ALA A 25 -40.73 -41.53 21.60
N ASP A 26 -40.47 -42.82 21.51
CA ASP A 26 -41.26 -43.99 21.92
C ASP A 26 -42.26 -44.68 20.98
N ALA A 27 -42.21 -46.01 21.14
CA ALA A 27 -43.04 -47.11 20.68
C ALA A 27 -42.62 -47.84 19.38
N GLY A 28 -42.10 -49.05 19.57
CA GLY A 28 -41.68 -49.97 18.53
C GLY A 28 -42.73 -51.00 18.11
N LYS A 29 -42.37 -51.76 17.07
CA LYS A 29 -42.62 -53.20 16.82
C LYS A 29 -42.24 -53.51 15.36
N ALA A 30 -41.39 -54.52 15.17
CA ALA A 30 -41.07 -55.16 13.89
C ALA A 30 -42.24 -56.13 13.47
N PRO A 31 -42.21 -56.93 12.36
CA PRO A 31 -41.13 -57.16 11.36
C PRO A 31 -41.53 -57.34 9.86
N LEU A 32 -40.56 -57.11 8.94
CA LEU A 32 -40.15 -57.85 7.69
C LEU A 32 -41.19 -58.27 6.59
N PRO A 33 -40.80 -58.79 5.39
CA PRO A 33 -39.55 -58.75 4.59
C PRO A 33 -39.75 -58.45 3.07
N GLY A 34 -38.67 -58.30 2.27
CA GLY A 34 -38.75 -58.47 0.80
C GLY A 34 -37.63 -57.85 -0.06
N ARG A 35 -36.64 -58.66 -0.43
CA ARG A 35 -35.50 -58.46 -1.38
C ARG A 35 -35.96 -58.39 -2.88
N PRO A 36 -35.07 -58.33 -3.93
CA PRO A 36 -33.82 -57.57 -4.18
C PRO A 36 -33.61 -57.08 -5.67
N ALA A 37 -32.45 -56.43 -5.93
CA ALA A 37 -31.55 -56.51 -7.13
C ALA A 37 -31.85 -55.79 -8.49
N SER A 38 -30.98 -54.80 -8.84
CA SER A 38 -30.07 -54.61 -10.03
C SER A 38 -30.37 -55.22 -11.43
N PRO A 39 -29.61 -54.89 -12.54
CA PRO A 39 -28.87 -53.69 -13.00
C PRO A 39 -28.95 -53.43 -14.55
N ALA A 40 -28.07 -52.56 -15.10
CA ALA A 40 -27.66 -52.35 -16.52
C ALA A 40 -28.62 -51.53 -17.43
N GLY A 41 -28.22 -50.69 -18.40
CA GLY A 41 -26.96 -50.39 -19.11
C GLY A 41 -27.20 -49.25 -20.14
N PRO A 42 -26.25 -48.86 -21.00
CA PRO A 42 -26.08 -47.49 -21.52
C PRO A 42 -26.46 -47.27 -23.01
N SER A 43 -26.63 -46.01 -23.45
CA SER A 43 -26.48 -45.56 -24.87
C SER A 43 -26.65 -44.02 -24.97
N THR A 44 -25.62 -43.25 -25.32
CA THR A 44 -25.13 -42.80 -26.64
C THR A 44 -26.08 -41.92 -27.49
N VAL A 45 -25.75 -40.63 -27.50
CA VAL A 45 -25.81 -39.60 -28.56
C VAL A 45 -26.18 -40.04 -29.99
N ARG A 46 -27.23 -39.42 -30.59
CA ARG A 46 -27.15 -38.65 -31.87
C ARG A 46 -28.49 -37.97 -32.28
N ARG A 47 -28.33 -36.75 -32.83
CA ARG A 47 -29.08 -35.96 -33.86
C ARG A 47 -30.40 -36.56 -34.40
N THR A 48 -31.47 -35.82 -34.70
CA THR A 48 -31.60 -34.82 -35.81
C THR A 48 -32.94 -34.05 -35.78
N ASN A 49 -32.94 -32.93 -36.52
CA ASN A 49 -33.96 -31.95 -36.93
C ASN A 49 -35.39 -32.38 -37.34
N ALA A 50 -36.24 -31.33 -37.37
CA ALA A 50 -37.45 -31.06 -38.19
C ALA A 50 -38.78 -31.63 -37.65
N ALA A 51 -39.76 -30.82 -37.22
CA ALA A 51 -40.57 -29.75 -37.84
C ALA A 51 -41.91 -30.27 -38.38
N VAL A 52 -43.03 -29.84 -37.78
CA VAL A 52 -44.41 -29.64 -38.33
C VAL A 52 -45.17 -28.81 -37.26
N ASP A 53 -45.37 -27.51 -37.45
CA ASP A 53 -46.61 -26.82 -37.87
C ASP A 53 -47.89 -27.16 -37.05
N ASP A 54 -48.51 -26.16 -36.39
CA ASP A 54 -49.82 -25.66 -36.85
C ASP A 54 -50.37 -24.40 -36.13
N LEU A 55 -50.99 -23.54 -36.96
CA LEU A 55 -52.15 -22.64 -36.78
C LEU A 55 -52.30 -21.69 -35.56
N HIS A 56 -52.27 -20.37 -35.84
CA HIS A 56 -53.50 -19.58 -36.07
C HIS A 56 -53.20 -18.13 -36.53
N ALA A 57 -53.86 -17.74 -37.62
CA ALA A 57 -53.81 -16.42 -38.26
C ALA A 57 -55.14 -15.64 -38.07
N ARG A 58 -55.08 -14.29 -38.15
CA ARG A 58 -56.09 -13.27 -38.61
C ARG A 58 -55.78 -11.92 -37.93
N ARG A 59 -55.70 -10.71 -38.54
CA ARG A 59 -56.14 -10.10 -39.82
C ARG A 59 -55.24 -8.87 -40.17
N LEU A 60 -55.12 -8.59 -41.48
CA LEU A 60 -54.56 -7.42 -42.21
C LEU A 60 -55.60 -6.24 -42.26
N PRO A 61 -55.42 -5.05 -42.93
CA PRO A 61 -54.55 -4.74 -44.10
C PRO A 61 -54.00 -3.30 -44.30
N GLY A 62 -53.13 -3.14 -45.33
CA GLY A 62 -52.85 -1.86 -46.02
C GLY A 62 -51.66 -1.96 -46.99
N ARG A 63 -51.91 -1.91 -48.31
CA ARG A 63 -51.01 -2.33 -49.40
C ARG A 63 -51.05 -1.34 -50.56
N THR A 64 -49.91 -0.91 -51.09
CA THR A 64 -49.66 -0.47 -52.50
C THR A 64 -48.14 -0.55 -52.76
N ARG A 65 -47.58 -1.55 -53.48
CA ARG A 65 -47.29 -1.64 -54.95
C ARG A 65 -46.63 -0.37 -55.51
N ARG A 66 -45.63 -0.35 -56.42
CA ARG A 66 -44.78 -1.28 -57.22
C ARG A 66 -43.88 -0.34 -58.06
N GLY A 67 -42.73 -0.80 -58.58
CA GLY A 67 -42.15 -0.23 -59.82
C GLY A 67 -40.64 -0.28 -59.95
N PHE A 68 -40.16 -1.11 -60.88
CA PHE A 68 -38.78 -1.26 -61.36
C PHE A 68 -38.33 -0.11 -62.26
N GLY A 69 -37.01 0.14 -62.35
CA GLY A 69 -36.38 0.81 -63.49
C GLY A 69 -35.07 1.53 -63.14
N ASP A 70 -33.93 0.90 -63.46
CA ASP A 70 -32.61 1.56 -63.54
C ASP A 70 -32.45 2.12 -64.98
N PRO A 71 -31.78 3.25 -65.19
CA PRO A 71 -30.52 3.14 -65.91
C PRO A 71 -29.39 4.07 -65.44
N ALA A 72 -28.21 3.46 -65.30
CA ALA A 72 -26.90 3.90 -65.76
C ALA A 72 -26.54 5.41 -65.72
N TRP A 73 -25.73 5.78 -64.72
CA TRP A 73 -24.75 6.85 -64.85
C TRP A 73 -23.35 6.33 -64.46
N ARG A 74 -22.39 6.38 -65.38
CA ARG A 74 -20.97 6.09 -65.15
C ARG A 74 -20.19 7.42 -65.21
N PRO A 75 -19.42 7.81 -64.19
CA PRO A 75 -18.46 8.89 -64.35
C PRO A 75 -17.21 8.41 -65.09
N PRO A 76 -16.48 9.30 -65.77
CA PRO A 76 -15.28 8.95 -66.53
C PRO A 76 -14.13 8.58 -65.59
N ALA A 77 -13.31 7.64 -66.04
CA ALA A 77 -12.06 7.27 -65.40
C ALA A 77 -11.01 8.37 -65.64
N GLY A 78 -10.34 8.76 -64.56
CA GLY A 78 -9.17 9.65 -64.60
C GLY A 78 -9.46 10.99 -63.96
N TRP A 79 -9.22 11.08 -62.65
CA TRP A 79 -8.60 12.24 -61.98
C TRP A 79 -8.34 11.83 -60.52
N GLN A 80 -7.16 11.25 -60.29
CA GLN A 80 -6.59 11.14 -58.96
C GLN A 80 -6.09 12.52 -58.54
N SER A 81 -6.82 13.21 -57.66
CA SER A 81 -6.24 14.25 -56.82
C SER A 81 -6.12 13.70 -55.40
N GLY A 82 -4.99 13.05 -55.14
CA GLY A 82 -4.54 12.80 -53.79
C GLY A 82 -4.27 14.12 -53.06
N ARG A 83 -4.97 14.34 -51.95
CA ARG A 83 -4.45 15.01 -50.75
C ARG A 83 -5.48 14.94 -49.62
N VAL A 84 -4.99 14.57 -48.43
CA VAL A 84 -5.66 14.56 -47.11
C VAL A 84 -6.59 13.37 -46.76
N ALA A 85 -6.12 12.13 -46.91
CA ALA A 85 -6.73 10.96 -46.25
C ALA A 85 -5.73 10.05 -45.48
N MET A 86 -4.48 10.49 -45.30
CA MET A 86 -3.43 9.65 -44.70
C MET A 86 -3.19 9.88 -43.19
N SER A 87 -3.61 11.01 -42.61
CA SER A 87 -3.41 11.29 -41.17
C SER A 87 -4.53 10.70 -40.28
N ALA A 88 -5.78 10.73 -40.74
CA ALA A 88 -6.94 10.24 -39.97
C ALA A 88 -6.96 8.71 -39.79
N SER A 89 -6.38 7.95 -40.75
CA SER A 89 -6.38 6.48 -40.69
C SER A 89 -5.32 5.91 -39.75
N ALA A 90 -4.17 6.57 -39.58
CA ALA A 90 -3.14 6.15 -38.63
C ALA A 90 -3.60 6.37 -37.17
N ALA A 91 -4.16 7.55 -36.89
CA ALA A 91 -4.75 7.84 -35.59
C ALA A 91 -5.96 6.93 -35.30
N GLY A 92 -6.81 6.66 -36.30
CA GLY A 92 -7.93 5.71 -36.18
C GLY A 92 -7.48 4.27 -35.89
N ARG A 93 -6.42 3.80 -36.55
CA ARG A 93 -5.85 2.44 -36.32
C ARG A 93 -5.17 2.31 -34.96
N ILE A 94 -4.40 3.32 -34.53
CA ILE A 94 -3.80 3.33 -33.18
C ILE A 94 -4.91 3.40 -32.11
N ARG A 95 -5.97 4.19 -32.33
CA ARG A 95 -7.13 4.27 -31.43
C ARG A 95 -7.87 2.94 -31.30
N ALA A 96 -8.14 2.25 -32.41
CA ALA A 96 -8.79 0.93 -32.42
C ALA A 96 -7.90 -0.17 -31.80
N ALA A 97 -6.58 -0.10 -32.02
CA ALA A 97 -5.62 -1.05 -31.45
C ALA A 97 -5.44 -0.88 -29.93
N VAL A 98 -5.52 0.35 -29.42
CA VAL A 98 -5.49 0.65 -27.98
C VAL A 98 -6.81 0.28 -27.31
N SER A 99 -7.96 0.58 -27.95
CA SER A 99 -9.29 0.34 -27.36
C SER A 99 -9.66 -1.14 -27.25
N GLY A 100 -9.32 -1.97 -28.25
CA GLY A 100 -9.55 -3.43 -28.20
C GLY A 100 -8.72 -4.16 -27.12
N ARG A 101 -7.77 -3.47 -26.49
CA ARG A 101 -6.91 -4.00 -25.41
C ARG A 101 -7.33 -3.56 -24.01
N ILE A 102 -8.33 -2.69 -23.87
CA ILE A 102 -8.86 -2.24 -22.58
C ILE A 102 -9.99 -3.18 -22.17
N GLN A 103 -9.79 -3.91 -21.07
CA GLN A 103 -10.78 -4.88 -20.59
C GLN A 103 -11.69 -4.23 -19.53
N PRO A 104 -13.00 -4.11 -19.78
CA PRO A 104 -13.96 -3.62 -18.79
C PRO A 104 -14.21 -4.69 -17.71
N GLY A 105 -14.49 -4.24 -16.49
CA GLY A 105 -15.06 -5.10 -15.45
C GLY A 105 -14.26 -5.11 -14.14
N PRO A 106 -14.95 -5.14 -12.99
CA PRO A 106 -14.28 -5.11 -11.71
C PRO A 106 -13.65 -6.45 -11.35
N GLY A 107 -12.33 -6.47 -11.18
CA GLY A 107 -11.59 -7.51 -10.46
C GLY A 107 -11.38 -7.16 -8.98
N GLY A 108 -10.71 -8.05 -8.23
CA GLY A 108 -10.10 -7.67 -6.95
C GLY A 108 -9.01 -6.61 -7.14
N VAL A 109 -8.59 -5.96 -6.05
CA VAL A 109 -7.51 -4.95 -6.12
C VAL A 109 -6.25 -5.57 -6.72
N THR A 110 -5.75 -4.97 -7.78
CA THR A 110 -4.57 -5.46 -8.50
C THR A 110 -3.29 -4.98 -7.82
N ARG A 111 -2.21 -5.74 -7.97
CA ARG A 111 -0.89 -5.35 -7.45
C ARG A 111 -0.38 -4.03 -8.01
N LEU A 112 -0.79 -3.69 -9.23
CA LEU A 112 -0.39 -2.46 -9.88
C LEU A 112 -1.11 -1.24 -9.27
N GLU A 113 -2.33 -1.40 -8.80
CA GLU A 113 -3.03 -0.39 -8.01
C GLU A 113 -2.35 -0.15 -6.66
N LEU A 114 -1.82 -1.20 -6.03
CA LEU A 114 -1.01 -1.08 -4.81
C LEU A 114 0.33 -0.39 -5.09
N PHE A 115 0.98 -0.69 -6.22
CA PHE A 115 2.18 0.02 -6.66
C PHE A 115 1.91 1.50 -6.89
N LEU A 116 0.76 1.86 -7.44
CA LEU A 116 0.34 3.25 -7.58
C LEU A 116 0.18 3.95 -6.22
N ASP A 117 -0.44 3.26 -5.24
CA ASP A 117 -0.64 3.79 -3.88
C ASP A 117 0.68 4.08 -3.15
N LEU A 118 1.73 3.31 -3.47
CA LEU A 118 3.06 3.48 -2.92
C LEU A 118 3.62 4.89 -3.14
N VAL A 119 3.35 5.47 -4.31
CA VAL A 119 3.77 6.84 -4.65
C VAL A 119 3.01 7.87 -3.81
N PHE A 120 1.74 7.60 -3.48
CA PHE A 120 0.95 8.47 -2.59
C PHE A 120 1.43 8.44 -1.15
N VAL A 121 2.07 7.35 -0.69
CA VAL A 121 2.74 7.31 0.63
C VAL A 121 3.76 8.46 0.72
N TYR A 122 4.63 8.57 -0.29
CA TYR A 122 5.63 9.63 -0.32
C TYR A 122 5.01 11.03 -0.47
N ALA A 123 3.92 11.15 -1.24
CA ALA A 123 3.19 12.42 -1.33
C ALA A 123 2.68 12.90 0.04
N PHE A 124 2.14 12.00 0.86
CA PHE A 124 1.66 12.35 2.21
C PHE A 124 2.80 12.77 3.16
N ILE A 125 3.97 12.14 3.09
CA ILE A 125 5.18 12.59 3.83
C ILE A 125 5.49 14.06 3.50
N ASN A 126 5.43 14.42 2.23
CA ASN A 126 5.74 15.78 1.79
C ASN A 126 4.66 16.81 2.15
N VAL A 127 3.40 16.41 2.30
CA VAL A 127 2.38 17.31 2.86
C VAL A 127 2.72 17.67 4.30
N THR A 128 3.07 16.67 5.12
CA THR A 128 3.47 16.92 6.51
C THR A 128 4.73 17.80 6.56
N ALA A 129 5.68 17.58 5.66
CA ALA A 129 6.87 18.42 5.53
C ALA A 129 6.53 19.88 5.17
N LEU A 130 5.64 20.10 4.19
CA LEU A 130 5.15 21.42 3.78
C LEU A 130 4.50 22.16 4.96
N MET A 131 3.59 21.50 5.68
CA MET A 131 2.90 22.09 6.84
C MET A 131 3.83 22.35 8.02
N SER A 132 4.85 21.50 8.19
CA SER A 132 5.87 21.65 9.24
C SER A 132 6.81 22.82 8.96
N ALA A 133 7.19 23.03 7.69
CA ALA A 133 7.99 24.19 7.27
C ALA A 133 7.21 25.51 7.39
N ASN A 134 5.90 25.48 7.10
CA ASN A 134 5.01 26.63 7.12
C ASN A 134 4.01 26.54 8.29
N PHE A 135 4.49 26.41 9.52
CA PHE A 135 3.62 26.17 10.68
C PHE A 135 2.92 27.43 11.21
N HIS A 136 1.89 27.87 10.47
CA HIS A 136 1.00 28.98 10.80
C HIS A 136 -0.36 28.75 10.10
N PRO A 137 -1.44 29.48 10.43
CA PRO A 137 -2.78 29.18 9.92
C PRO A 137 -2.91 29.09 8.39
N VAL A 138 -2.26 30.00 7.65
CA VAL A 138 -2.26 29.98 6.17
C VAL A 138 -1.51 28.76 5.64
N GLY A 139 -0.31 28.46 6.13
CA GLY A 139 0.44 27.27 5.72
C GLY A 139 -0.25 25.94 6.07
N LEU A 140 -1.00 25.89 7.18
CA LEU A 140 -1.85 24.73 7.49
C LEU A 140 -3.02 24.60 6.49
N PHE A 141 -3.59 25.71 6.05
CA PHE A 141 -4.63 25.72 5.02
C PHE A 141 -4.10 25.35 3.63
N GLU A 142 -2.90 25.83 3.27
CA GLU A 142 -2.17 25.40 2.06
C GLU A 142 -1.95 23.88 2.06
N GLY A 143 -1.51 23.32 3.20
CA GLY A 143 -1.43 21.87 3.39
C GLY A 143 -2.76 21.16 3.21
N PHE A 144 -3.86 21.70 3.75
CA PHE A 144 -5.20 21.14 3.56
C PHE A 144 -5.64 21.16 2.08
N LEU A 145 -5.40 22.25 1.36
CA LEU A 145 -5.69 22.34 -0.08
C LEU A 145 -4.95 21.26 -0.86
N VAL A 146 -3.67 21.09 -0.55
CA VAL A 146 -2.83 20.04 -1.13
C VAL A 146 -3.36 18.64 -0.83
N VAL A 147 -3.76 18.34 0.41
CA VAL A 147 -4.41 17.06 0.77
C VAL A 147 -5.67 16.86 -0.06
N ALA A 148 -6.49 17.90 -0.21
CA ALA A 148 -7.73 17.83 -0.99
C ALA A 148 -7.47 17.55 -2.48
N LEU A 149 -6.43 18.16 -3.07
CA LEU A 149 -6.01 17.90 -4.45
C LEU A 149 -5.46 16.47 -4.64
N LEU A 150 -4.56 16.03 -3.75
CA LEU A 150 -4.00 14.68 -3.77
C LEU A 150 -5.07 13.62 -3.59
N TRP A 151 -5.98 13.82 -2.64
CA TRP A 151 -7.14 12.95 -2.42
C TRP A 151 -8.00 12.85 -3.67
N ARG A 152 -8.29 13.99 -4.31
CA ARG A 152 -9.11 14.04 -5.51
C ARG A 152 -8.44 13.33 -6.69
N CYS A 153 -7.12 13.45 -6.81
CA CYS A 153 -6.29 12.69 -7.74
C CYS A 153 -6.38 11.18 -7.46
N TRP A 154 -6.05 10.75 -6.25
CA TRP A 154 -6.09 9.34 -5.84
C TRP A 154 -7.48 8.72 -6.04
N ALA A 155 -8.55 9.39 -5.60
CA ALA A 155 -9.92 8.91 -5.71
C ALA A 155 -10.35 8.70 -7.18
N SER A 156 -9.81 9.50 -8.11
CA SER A 156 -10.05 9.28 -9.55
C SER A 156 -9.39 8.00 -10.08
N TYR A 157 -8.19 7.65 -9.60
CA TYR A 157 -7.54 6.39 -9.95
C TYR A 157 -8.18 5.18 -9.28
N ALA A 158 -8.63 5.32 -8.02
CA ALA A 158 -9.39 4.27 -7.34
C ALA A 158 -10.72 3.99 -8.06
N TRP A 159 -11.40 5.02 -8.57
CA TRP A 159 -12.62 4.83 -9.36
C TRP A 159 -12.27 4.25 -10.74
N PHE A 160 -11.20 4.73 -11.35
CA PHE A 160 -10.73 4.24 -12.64
C PHE A 160 -10.40 2.73 -12.60
N GLY A 161 -9.68 2.26 -11.58
CA GLY A 161 -9.39 0.84 -11.35
C GLY A 161 -10.64 -0.01 -11.08
N ASN A 162 -11.71 0.62 -10.59
CA ASN A 162 -13.01 -0.04 -10.41
C ASN A 162 -13.77 -0.24 -11.74
N THR A 163 -13.40 0.50 -12.79
CA THR A 163 -14.02 0.43 -14.12
C THR A 163 -13.18 -0.33 -15.13
N VAL A 164 -11.85 -0.19 -15.04
CA VAL A 164 -10.87 -0.72 -16.00
C VAL A 164 -9.83 -1.54 -15.25
N ARG A 165 -9.52 -2.73 -15.77
CA ARG A 165 -8.46 -3.57 -15.22
C ARG A 165 -7.07 -3.04 -15.58
N PHE A 166 -6.28 -2.69 -14.57
CA PHE A 166 -4.93 -2.17 -14.78
C PHE A 166 -3.91 -3.24 -15.18
N ASP A 167 -4.18 -4.51 -14.89
CA ASP A 167 -3.25 -5.62 -15.11
C ASP A 167 -3.30 -6.24 -16.53
N ARG A 168 -4.03 -5.61 -17.47
CA ARG A 168 -4.34 -6.18 -18.80
C ARG A 168 -4.00 -5.23 -19.95
N GLY A 169 -3.58 -5.81 -21.06
CA GLY A 169 -3.32 -5.08 -22.30
C GLY A 169 -2.24 -4.00 -22.14
N VAL A 170 -2.54 -2.79 -22.61
CA VAL A 170 -1.63 -1.63 -22.53
C VAL A 170 -1.71 -0.88 -21.20
N MET A 171 -2.72 -1.18 -20.38
CA MET A 171 -2.97 -0.45 -19.13
C MET A 171 -1.78 -0.44 -18.17
N PRO A 172 -0.99 -1.51 -18.04
CA PRO A 172 0.14 -1.45 -17.13
C PRO A 172 1.17 -0.36 -17.45
N LEU A 173 1.46 -0.14 -18.74
CA LEU A 173 2.34 0.94 -19.19
C LEU A 173 1.74 2.32 -18.88
N VAL A 174 0.43 2.48 -19.07
CA VAL A 174 -0.29 3.71 -18.74
C VAL A 174 -0.22 4.01 -17.24
N VAL A 175 -0.40 3.01 -16.38
CA VAL A 175 -0.34 3.21 -14.92
C VAL A 175 1.09 3.47 -14.44
N PHE A 176 2.12 2.87 -15.04
CA PHE A 176 3.51 3.25 -14.70
C PHE A 176 3.84 4.67 -15.13
N GLY A 177 3.39 5.10 -16.31
CA GLY A 177 3.50 6.50 -16.74
C GLY A 177 2.78 7.45 -15.77
N ALA A 178 1.58 7.07 -15.32
CA ALA A 178 0.86 7.80 -14.28
C ALA A 178 1.61 7.83 -12.94
N ALA A 179 2.19 6.70 -12.52
CA ALA A 179 2.99 6.62 -11.30
C ALA A 179 4.22 7.55 -11.35
N ALA A 180 4.90 7.64 -12.50
CA ALA A 180 5.99 8.59 -12.71
C ALA A 180 5.51 10.04 -12.58
N GLY A 181 4.38 10.39 -13.22
CA GLY A 181 3.78 11.71 -13.11
C GLY A 181 3.34 12.05 -11.68
N ILE A 182 2.70 11.11 -10.97
CA ILE A 182 2.30 11.29 -9.56
C ILE A 182 3.54 11.45 -8.67
N PHE A 183 4.64 10.77 -8.98
CA PHE A 183 5.86 10.91 -8.20
C PHE A 183 6.51 12.28 -8.42
N VAL A 184 6.45 12.84 -9.64
CA VAL A 184 6.83 14.25 -9.89
C VAL A 184 5.94 15.20 -9.10
N VAL A 185 4.61 14.99 -9.09
CA VAL A 185 3.70 15.76 -8.21
C VAL A 185 4.15 15.65 -6.76
N ALA A 186 4.46 14.44 -6.28
CA ALA A 186 4.86 14.20 -4.91
C ALA A 186 6.16 14.91 -4.53
N VAL A 187 7.19 14.87 -5.39
CA VAL A 187 8.49 15.55 -5.16
C VAL A 187 8.35 17.08 -5.18
N THR A 188 7.45 17.61 -5.99
CA THR A 188 7.22 19.06 -6.13
C THR A 188 6.26 19.63 -5.06
N LEU A 189 5.66 18.78 -4.22
CA LEU A 189 4.74 19.21 -3.15
C LEU A 189 5.30 20.25 -2.18
N PRO A 190 6.53 20.10 -1.63
CA PRO A 190 7.06 21.06 -0.66
C PRO A 190 7.21 22.48 -1.22
N VAL A 191 7.18 22.61 -2.56
CA VAL A 191 7.39 23.85 -3.32
C VAL A 191 6.18 24.22 -4.17
N ALA A 192 5.00 23.65 -3.86
CA ALA A 192 3.79 23.87 -4.64
C ALA A 192 3.29 25.33 -4.65
N PHE A 193 3.72 26.15 -3.68
CA PHE A 193 3.30 27.55 -3.54
C PHE A 193 4.45 28.55 -3.73
N ALA A 194 5.68 28.16 -3.46
CA ALA A 194 6.85 29.05 -3.52
C ALA A 194 8.05 28.32 -4.12
N ASP A 195 8.81 29.03 -4.94
CA ASP A 195 10.05 28.52 -5.54
C ASP A 195 11.16 28.35 -4.49
N ARG A 196 12.02 27.36 -4.70
CA ARG A 196 13.30 27.29 -3.98
C ARG A 196 14.24 28.41 -4.48
N PRO A 197 15.21 28.84 -3.65
CA PRO A 197 16.29 29.71 -4.11
C PRO A 197 16.96 29.11 -5.37
N GLY A 198 16.83 29.79 -6.51
CA GLY A 198 17.37 29.35 -7.81
C GLY A 198 16.42 28.54 -8.69
N GLY A 199 15.26 28.10 -8.19
CA GLY A 199 14.14 27.60 -8.99
C GLY A 199 13.30 28.77 -9.52
N ARG A 200 12.82 28.70 -10.76
CA ARG A 200 11.93 29.73 -11.36
C ARG A 200 10.54 29.20 -11.71
N TRP A 201 10.31 27.89 -11.57
CA TRP A 201 9.14 27.20 -12.12
C TRP A 201 8.64 26.05 -11.24
N ASP A 202 9.03 25.99 -9.96
CA ASP A 202 8.73 24.82 -9.10
C ASP A 202 7.21 24.64 -8.89
N PRO A 203 6.41 25.68 -8.55
CA PRO A 203 4.96 25.58 -8.49
C PRO A 203 4.34 25.19 -9.84
N LEU A 204 4.90 25.68 -10.95
CA LEU A 204 4.40 25.38 -12.29
C LEU A 204 4.61 23.91 -12.66
N VAL A 205 5.77 23.33 -12.33
CA VAL A 205 6.04 21.90 -12.52
C VAL A 205 5.03 21.07 -11.74
N PHE A 206 4.72 21.44 -10.49
CA PHE A 206 3.67 20.80 -9.70
C PHE A 206 2.31 20.84 -10.41
N ALA A 207 1.86 22.03 -10.83
CA ALA A 207 0.54 22.21 -11.46
C ALA A 207 0.43 21.47 -12.81
N VAL A 208 1.47 21.55 -13.65
CA VAL A 208 1.52 20.84 -14.94
C VAL A 208 1.48 19.32 -14.73
N ALA A 209 2.33 18.79 -13.84
CA ALA A 209 2.35 17.36 -13.55
C ALA A 209 1.00 16.89 -12.98
N PHE A 210 0.39 17.66 -12.08
CA PHE A 210 -0.92 17.36 -11.50
C PHE A 210 -2.01 17.31 -12.58
N VAL A 211 -2.08 18.30 -13.47
CA VAL A 211 -3.05 18.33 -14.57
C VAL A 211 -2.84 17.15 -15.52
N LEU A 212 -1.60 16.86 -15.93
CA LEU A 212 -1.28 15.73 -16.81
C LEU A 212 -1.73 14.38 -16.21
N VAL A 213 -1.45 14.16 -14.93
CA VAL A 213 -1.87 12.95 -14.21
C VAL A 213 -3.39 12.85 -14.12
N ARG A 214 -4.08 13.97 -13.90
CA ARG A 214 -5.55 14.02 -13.81
C ARG A 214 -6.23 13.75 -15.15
N LEU A 215 -5.57 14.08 -16.26
CA LEU A 215 -6.08 13.79 -17.61
C LEU A 215 -6.13 12.30 -17.91
N VAL A 216 -5.23 11.47 -17.35
CA VAL A 216 -5.10 10.05 -17.73
C VAL A 216 -6.39 9.26 -17.52
N PRO A 217 -7.03 9.21 -16.32
CA PRO A 217 -8.29 8.49 -16.14
C PRO A 217 -9.40 8.98 -17.06
N LEU A 218 -9.50 10.30 -17.28
CA LEU A 218 -10.54 10.91 -18.13
C LEU A 218 -10.34 10.58 -19.61
N VAL A 219 -9.12 10.69 -20.13
CA VAL A 219 -8.82 10.35 -21.53
C VAL A 219 -9.08 8.88 -21.77
N VAL A 220 -8.59 7.98 -20.92
CA VAL A 220 -8.77 6.54 -21.12
C VAL A 220 -10.23 6.13 -21.03
N THR A 221 -11.00 6.66 -20.06
CA THR A 221 -12.43 6.36 -19.97
C THR A 221 -13.24 6.96 -21.11
N THR A 222 -12.84 8.13 -21.64
CA THR A 222 -13.43 8.69 -22.86
C THR A 222 -13.20 7.76 -24.04
N LEU A 223 -11.96 7.33 -24.26
CA LEU A 223 -11.60 6.41 -25.36
C LEU A 223 -12.30 5.06 -25.24
N ALA A 224 -12.46 4.53 -24.01
CA ALA A 224 -13.20 3.30 -23.77
C ALA A 224 -14.70 3.45 -24.05
N GLY A 225 -15.31 4.55 -23.59
CA GLY A 225 -16.75 4.82 -23.76
C GLY A 225 -17.18 5.08 -25.21
N LEU A 226 -16.33 5.73 -26.02
CA LEU A 226 -16.61 5.98 -27.44
C LEU A 226 -16.84 4.70 -28.26
N ASN A 227 -16.28 3.57 -27.84
CA ASN A 227 -16.42 2.29 -28.54
C ASN A 227 -17.65 1.47 -28.10
N ALA A 228 -18.24 1.78 -26.94
CA ALA A 228 -19.36 1.02 -26.37
C ALA A 228 -20.74 1.47 -26.89
N GLY A 229 -20.81 2.51 -27.74
CA GLY A 229 -22.08 3.09 -28.20
C GLY A 229 -22.88 3.83 -27.11
N ASP A 230 -22.35 3.91 -25.89
CA ASP A 230 -22.96 4.57 -24.75
C ASP A 230 -22.83 6.10 -24.84
N ARG A 231 -23.90 6.81 -24.47
CA ARG A 231 -23.98 8.27 -24.58
C ARG A 231 -22.89 8.98 -23.73
N PRO A 232 -22.15 9.96 -24.29
CA PRO A 232 -20.97 10.60 -23.68
C PRO A 232 -21.28 11.63 -22.56
N LEU A 233 -22.49 11.63 -21.98
CA LEU A 233 -22.92 12.66 -21.03
C LEU A 233 -22.16 12.63 -19.70
N PHE A 234 -21.89 11.44 -19.15
CA PHE A 234 -21.05 11.29 -17.95
C PHE A 234 -19.65 11.84 -18.20
N THR A 235 -19.03 11.42 -19.31
CA THR A 235 -17.68 11.84 -19.69
C THR A 235 -17.62 13.35 -19.87
N ARG A 236 -18.57 13.95 -20.62
CA ARG A 236 -18.64 15.40 -20.82
C ARG A 236 -18.81 16.17 -19.50
N ARG A 237 -19.64 15.66 -18.56
CA ARG A 237 -19.80 16.25 -17.22
C ARG A 237 -18.55 16.09 -16.35
N ALA A 238 -17.80 15.00 -16.51
CA ALA A 238 -16.55 14.79 -15.79
C ALA A 238 -15.40 15.68 -16.32
N TRP A 239 -15.42 16.04 -17.61
CA TRP A 239 -14.44 16.97 -18.20
C TRP A 239 -14.63 18.42 -17.73
N LEU A 240 -15.88 18.85 -17.49
CA LEU A 240 -16.19 20.26 -17.17
C LEU A 240 -15.41 20.79 -15.94
N PRO A 241 -15.37 20.10 -14.78
CA PRO A 241 -14.58 20.56 -13.64
C PRO A 241 -13.09 20.64 -13.98
N LEU A 242 -12.54 19.67 -14.71
CA LEU A 242 -11.12 19.69 -15.07
C LEU A 242 -10.79 20.86 -16.01
N CYS A 243 -11.64 21.16 -16.99
CA CYS A 243 -11.47 22.29 -17.91
C CYS A 243 -11.44 23.64 -17.20
N VAL A 244 -12.05 23.77 -16.01
CA VAL A 244 -12.03 24.99 -15.20
C VAL A 244 -10.90 24.96 -14.15
N THR A 245 -10.72 23.83 -13.45
CA THR A 245 -9.68 23.66 -12.44
C THR A 245 -8.28 23.75 -13.02
N SER A 246 -8.01 23.17 -14.20
CA SER A 246 -6.68 23.20 -14.84
C SER A 246 -6.14 24.61 -15.11
N PRO A 247 -6.86 25.52 -15.81
CA PRO A 247 -6.35 26.87 -16.04
C PRO A 247 -6.21 27.65 -14.73
N LEU A 248 -7.14 27.49 -13.77
CA LEU A 248 -7.02 28.15 -12.46
C LEU A 248 -5.74 27.74 -11.71
N LEU A 249 -5.42 26.43 -11.69
CA LEU A 249 -4.19 25.93 -11.07
C LEU A 249 -2.93 26.41 -11.79
N LEU A 250 -2.93 26.41 -13.12
CA LEU A 250 -1.78 26.87 -13.91
C LEU A 250 -1.53 28.37 -13.72
N VAL A 251 -2.60 29.18 -13.68
CA VAL A 251 -2.49 30.62 -13.39
C VAL A 251 -1.98 30.83 -11.97
N ALA A 252 -2.56 30.15 -10.98
CA ALA A 252 -2.12 30.25 -9.58
C ALA A 252 -0.64 29.89 -9.41
N ALA A 253 -0.20 28.80 -10.04
CA ALA A 253 1.18 28.34 -10.00
C ALA A 253 2.16 29.25 -10.77
N SER A 254 1.68 30.03 -11.74
CA SER A 254 2.53 30.96 -12.50
C SER A 254 2.73 32.30 -11.79
N LEU A 255 1.88 32.66 -10.82
CA LEU A 255 1.95 33.95 -10.13
C LEU A 255 3.31 34.24 -9.48
N PRO A 256 3.97 33.31 -8.76
CA PRO A 256 5.29 33.56 -8.16
C PRO A 256 6.39 33.88 -9.19
N ALA A 257 6.27 33.34 -10.41
CA ALA A 257 7.23 33.59 -11.50
C ALA A 257 6.95 34.90 -12.25
N LEU A 258 5.69 35.33 -12.30
CA LEU A 258 5.25 36.49 -13.09
C LEU A 258 5.27 37.80 -12.29
N LEU A 259 5.08 37.73 -10.97
CA LEU A 259 4.94 38.89 -10.10
C LEU A 259 5.91 38.81 -8.92
N PRO A 260 6.40 39.96 -8.40
CA PRO A 260 7.23 39.97 -7.20
C PRO A 260 6.51 39.35 -6.01
N ASP A 261 7.23 38.57 -5.19
CA ASP A 261 6.67 37.94 -3.99
C ASP A 261 6.21 39.01 -2.99
N ARG A 262 4.89 39.21 -2.95
CA ARG A 262 4.22 40.17 -2.07
C ARG A 262 3.01 39.47 -1.45
N PRO A 263 2.63 39.84 -0.20
CA PRO A 263 1.45 39.26 0.47
C PRO A 263 0.17 39.16 -0.38
N PRO A 264 -0.24 40.17 -1.18
CA PRO A 264 -1.42 40.05 -2.03
C PRO A 264 -1.29 39.01 -3.15
N VAL A 265 -0.07 38.78 -3.68
CA VAL A 265 0.18 37.77 -4.72
C VAL A 265 0.03 36.37 -4.13
N ARG A 266 0.62 36.13 -2.96
CA ARG A 266 0.45 34.86 -2.23
C ARG A 266 -1.02 34.61 -1.86
N LEU A 267 -1.74 35.63 -1.40
CA LEU A 267 -3.18 35.50 -1.12
C LEU A 267 -3.96 35.15 -2.39
N ALA A 268 -3.71 35.84 -3.51
CA ALA A 268 -4.35 35.57 -4.79
C ALA A 268 -4.08 34.13 -5.25
N GLN A 269 -2.85 33.65 -5.11
CA GLN A 269 -2.47 32.26 -5.39
C GLN A 269 -3.31 31.28 -4.54
N VAL A 270 -3.33 31.44 -3.22
CA VAL A 270 -4.10 30.56 -2.32
C VAL A 270 -5.60 30.61 -2.64
N VAL A 271 -6.15 31.78 -2.96
CA VAL A 271 -7.55 31.94 -3.38
C VAL A 271 -7.82 31.18 -4.68
N LEU A 272 -6.96 31.30 -5.70
CA LEU A 272 -7.12 30.57 -6.96
C LEU A 272 -7.03 29.05 -6.76
N PHE A 273 -6.10 28.56 -5.94
CA PHE A 273 -6.03 27.15 -5.54
C PHE A 273 -7.30 26.69 -4.82
N THR A 274 -7.85 27.54 -3.96
CA THR A 274 -9.10 27.27 -3.22
C THR A 274 -10.28 27.17 -4.17
N VAL A 275 -10.44 28.13 -5.09
CA VAL A 275 -11.51 28.12 -6.10
C VAL A 275 -11.35 26.92 -7.03
N ALA A 276 -10.14 26.62 -7.49
CA ALA A 276 -9.84 25.47 -8.33
C ALA A 276 -10.24 24.15 -7.66
N THR A 277 -9.90 24.00 -6.37
CA THR A 277 -10.28 22.85 -5.54
C THR A 277 -11.79 22.78 -5.35
N ALA A 278 -12.42 23.90 -4.99
CA ALA A 278 -13.86 23.98 -4.78
C ALA A 278 -14.65 23.58 -6.04
N VAL A 279 -14.22 24.02 -7.23
CA VAL A 279 -14.82 23.64 -8.52
C VAL A 279 -14.69 22.14 -8.76
N ASP A 280 -13.55 21.51 -8.47
CA ASP A 280 -13.36 20.06 -8.67
C ASP A 280 -14.30 19.25 -7.76
N TYR A 281 -14.44 19.65 -6.49
CA TYR A 281 -15.35 19.00 -5.54
C TYR A 281 -16.84 19.29 -5.83
N ALA A 282 -17.18 20.51 -6.25
CA ALA A 282 -18.53 20.84 -6.72
C ALA A 282 -18.90 20.01 -7.95
N GLY A 283 -17.95 19.83 -8.88
CA GLY A 283 -18.07 18.92 -10.00
C GLY A 283 -18.36 17.48 -9.58
N LEU A 284 -17.60 16.95 -8.61
CA LEU A 284 -17.83 15.61 -8.05
C LEU A 284 -19.21 15.50 -7.37
N ALA A 285 -19.64 16.52 -6.63
CA ALA A 285 -20.96 16.57 -6.00
C ALA A 285 -22.10 16.68 -7.02
N GLY A 286 -21.87 17.36 -8.15
CA GLY A 286 -22.79 17.50 -9.27
C GLY A 286 -22.93 16.25 -10.15
N LEU A 287 -21.97 15.31 -10.09
CA LEU A 287 -22.10 14.01 -10.75
C LEU A 287 -23.17 13.16 -10.04
N GLY A 288 -24.32 12.98 -10.70
CA GLY A 288 -25.45 12.23 -10.15
C GLY A 288 -25.27 10.70 -10.17
N SER A 289 -26.20 10.00 -9.50
CA SER A 289 -26.25 8.52 -9.38
C SER A 289 -26.30 7.75 -10.71
N ARG A 290 -26.87 8.38 -11.76
CA ARG A 290 -27.04 7.78 -13.08
C ARG A 290 -25.75 7.79 -13.90
N ASP A 291 -24.89 8.77 -13.66
CA ASP A 291 -23.70 9.02 -14.46
C ASP A 291 -22.46 8.37 -13.80
N TRP A 292 -22.33 8.45 -12.47
CA TRP A 292 -21.24 7.79 -11.73
C TRP A 292 -21.64 6.37 -11.30
N ARG A 293 -21.10 5.34 -11.97
CA ARG A 293 -21.37 3.93 -11.63
C ARG A 293 -20.24 3.32 -10.83
N LEU A 294 -20.59 2.67 -9.73
CA LEU A 294 -19.66 1.86 -8.93
C LEU A 294 -19.73 0.40 -9.38
N GLY A 295 -18.66 -0.11 -9.98
CA GLY A 295 -18.59 -1.47 -10.52
C GLY A 295 -18.52 -2.53 -9.43
N SER A 296 -17.57 -2.41 -8.50
CA SER A 296 -17.42 -3.33 -7.36
C SER A 296 -17.29 -2.60 -6.03
N VAL A 297 -18.25 -2.85 -5.15
CA VAL A 297 -18.27 -2.36 -3.77
C VAL A 297 -17.09 -2.89 -2.97
N GLY A 298 -16.75 -4.17 -3.14
CA GLY A 298 -15.65 -4.80 -2.40
C GLY A 298 -14.31 -4.17 -2.73
N HIS A 299 -14.01 -4.03 -4.03
CA HIS A 299 -12.80 -3.36 -4.50
C HIS A 299 -12.74 -1.91 -4.00
N TRP A 300 -13.85 -1.16 -4.09
CA TRP A 300 -13.93 0.23 -3.64
C TRP A 300 -13.64 0.38 -2.15
N ALA A 301 -14.29 -0.45 -1.32
CA ALA A 301 -14.07 -0.47 0.12
C ALA A 301 -12.63 -0.88 0.46
N GLU A 302 -12.07 -1.85 -0.26
CA GLU A 302 -10.70 -2.30 -0.09
C GLU A 302 -9.69 -1.19 -0.39
N ARG A 303 -9.79 -0.51 -1.54
CA ARG A 303 -8.91 0.63 -1.89
C ARG A 303 -8.94 1.74 -0.84
N HIS A 304 -10.12 2.13 -0.35
CA HIS A 304 -10.24 3.17 0.66
C HIS A 304 -9.67 2.75 2.02
N SER A 305 -9.79 1.48 2.36
CA SER A 305 -9.18 0.98 3.58
C SER A 305 -7.65 0.92 3.48
N LEU A 306 -7.11 0.65 2.28
CA LEU A 306 -5.67 0.62 2.04
C LEU A 306 -5.06 2.03 2.10
N ILE A 307 -5.74 3.04 1.55
CA ILE A 307 -5.24 4.42 1.68
C ILE A 307 -5.30 4.94 3.12
N VAL A 308 -6.27 4.49 3.93
CA VAL A 308 -6.29 4.76 5.38
C VAL A 308 -5.09 4.10 6.07
N LEU A 309 -4.69 2.89 5.67
CA LEU A 309 -3.45 2.27 6.17
C LEU A 309 -2.21 3.07 5.74
N VAL A 310 -2.17 3.55 4.51
CA VAL A 310 -1.08 4.41 4.02
C VAL A 310 -0.98 5.71 4.84
N ALA A 311 -2.10 6.36 5.14
CA ALA A 311 -2.13 7.56 5.99
C ALA A 311 -1.72 7.28 7.45
N LEU A 312 -2.08 6.11 8.00
CA LEU A 312 -1.52 5.64 9.27
C LEU A 312 -0.01 5.38 9.15
N GLY A 313 0.46 4.97 7.98
CA GLY A 313 1.88 4.79 7.67
C GLY A 313 2.64 6.09 7.79
N GLU A 314 2.07 7.15 7.23
CA GLU A 314 2.59 8.50 7.38
C GLU A 314 2.70 8.92 8.86
N THR A 315 1.69 8.63 9.69
CA THR A 315 1.79 8.93 11.13
C THR A 315 2.95 8.18 11.80
N ILE A 316 3.21 6.93 11.42
CA ILE A 316 4.31 6.11 11.93
C ILE A 316 5.67 6.66 11.47
N ILE A 317 5.81 6.96 10.18
CA ILE A 317 7.03 7.54 9.61
C ILE A 317 7.31 8.91 10.24
N SER A 318 6.28 9.72 10.46
CA SER A 318 6.40 11.06 11.08
C SER A 318 6.87 11.00 12.54
N ILE A 319 6.38 10.03 13.34
CA ILE A 319 6.93 9.76 14.68
C ILE A 319 8.43 9.48 14.59
N GLY A 320 8.82 8.58 13.68
CA GLY A 320 10.19 8.12 13.52
C GLY A 320 11.15 9.11 12.87
N THR A 321 10.65 10.13 12.17
CA THR A 321 11.42 11.19 11.51
C THR A 321 11.32 12.54 12.23
N SER A 322 10.60 12.60 13.35
CA SER A 322 10.41 13.81 14.18
C SER A 322 11.71 14.46 14.64
N ARG A 323 12.80 13.70 14.69
CA ARG A 323 14.14 14.15 15.08
C ARG A 323 15.11 14.21 13.89
N GLY A 324 14.57 14.27 12.68
CA GLY A 324 15.31 14.20 11.43
C GLY A 324 15.52 12.77 10.94
N LEU A 325 15.88 12.63 9.67
CA LEU A 325 16.19 11.33 9.03
C LEU A 325 17.64 10.88 9.27
N VAL A 326 18.49 11.73 9.87
CA VAL A 326 19.95 11.50 9.94
C VAL A 326 20.39 10.77 11.23
N GLY A 327 19.49 10.54 12.19
CA GLY A 327 19.76 9.68 13.36
C GLY A 327 20.79 10.23 14.37
N ASP A 328 21.24 11.47 14.22
CA ASP A 328 22.22 12.13 15.08
C ASP A 328 21.76 12.45 16.50
N PRO A 329 20.47 12.70 16.77
CA PRO A 329 20.06 13.00 18.14
C PRO A 329 20.15 11.78 19.06
N PRO A 330 20.63 11.93 20.30
CA PRO A 330 20.66 10.84 21.26
C PRO A 330 19.25 10.30 21.52
N ILE A 331 19.13 8.98 21.69
CA ILE A 331 17.87 8.35 22.11
C ILE A 331 17.72 8.56 23.62
N THR A 332 16.63 9.18 24.06
CA THR A 332 16.36 9.42 25.48
C THR A 332 15.10 8.67 25.93
N TRP A 333 14.86 8.58 27.25
CA TRP A 333 13.62 8.04 27.78
C TRP A 333 12.38 8.80 27.31
N SER A 334 12.48 10.12 27.13
CA SER A 334 11.37 10.94 26.62
C SER A 334 11.05 10.61 25.16
N VAL A 335 12.06 10.36 24.33
CA VAL A 335 11.88 9.94 22.93
C VAL A 335 11.27 8.55 22.86
N LEU A 336 11.76 7.58 23.65
CA LEU A 336 11.21 6.23 23.69
C LEU A 336 9.77 6.22 24.20
N GLY A 337 9.50 6.92 25.31
CA GLY A 337 8.17 7.04 25.89
C GLY A 337 7.19 7.74 24.96
N GLY A 338 7.60 8.86 24.35
CA GLY A 338 6.80 9.58 23.36
C GLY A 338 6.52 8.74 22.13
N SER A 339 7.53 8.04 21.60
CA SER A 339 7.39 7.13 20.45
C SER A 339 6.40 6.01 20.75
N ALA A 340 6.52 5.38 21.93
CA ALA A 340 5.60 4.33 22.37
C ALA A 340 4.16 4.85 22.50
N LEU A 341 3.95 6.02 23.11
CA LEU A 341 2.64 6.66 23.22
C LEU A 341 2.06 7.03 21.84
N GLY A 342 2.90 7.55 20.93
CA GLY A 342 2.52 7.84 19.55
C GLY A 342 2.04 6.58 18.81
N VAL A 343 2.77 5.47 18.93
CA VAL A 343 2.33 4.19 18.35
C VAL A 343 1.03 3.69 18.99
N VAL A 344 0.85 3.85 20.30
CA VAL A 344 -0.43 3.53 20.97
C VAL A 344 -1.58 4.35 20.37
N VAL A 345 -1.40 5.66 20.15
CA VAL A 345 -2.39 6.52 19.47
C VAL A 345 -2.73 5.97 18.09
N VAL A 346 -1.73 5.66 17.27
CA VAL A 346 -1.93 5.11 15.91
C VAL A 346 -2.68 3.77 15.98
N ILE A 347 -2.32 2.88 16.90
CA ILE A 347 -3.00 1.58 17.11
C ILE A 347 -4.47 1.78 17.50
N MET A 348 -4.78 2.74 18.39
CA MET A 348 -6.15 3.00 18.81
C MET A 348 -7.00 3.53 17.63
N LEU A 349 -6.47 4.45 16.83
CA LEU A 349 -7.17 4.94 15.64
C LEU A 349 -7.38 3.83 14.61
N TRP A 350 -6.32 3.07 14.31
CA TRP A 350 -6.42 1.87 13.47
C TRP A 350 -7.51 0.92 13.97
N TRP A 351 -7.58 0.69 15.28
CA TRP A 351 -8.58 -0.18 15.90
C TRP A 351 -10.00 0.33 15.66
N THR A 352 -10.25 1.63 15.85
CA THR A 352 -11.60 2.20 15.66
C THR A 352 -12.16 2.01 14.25
N TYR A 353 -11.33 2.08 13.21
CA TYR A 353 -11.78 1.89 11.81
C TYR A 353 -11.83 0.43 11.36
N PHE A 354 -10.77 -0.35 11.63
CA PHE A 354 -10.63 -1.70 11.08
C PHE A 354 -11.37 -2.78 11.87
N ASP A 355 -11.83 -2.48 13.08
CA ASP A 355 -12.57 -3.48 13.84
C ASP A 355 -13.97 -3.71 13.29
N LEU A 356 -14.69 -2.65 12.91
CA LEU A 356 -16.08 -2.77 12.46
C LEU A 356 -16.41 -1.89 11.24
N ALA A 357 -16.04 -0.61 11.27
CA ALA A 357 -16.55 0.39 10.33
C ALA A 357 -16.30 0.02 8.86
N ARG A 358 -15.08 -0.46 8.54
CA ARG A 358 -14.73 -0.96 7.19
C ARG A 358 -15.73 -2.00 6.67
N PHE A 359 -15.99 -3.04 7.47
CA PHE A 359 -16.80 -4.19 7.04
C PHE A 359 -18.30 -3.89 7.07
N ALA A 360 -18.74 -3.09 8.05
CA ALA A 360 -20.14 -2.68 8.18
C ALA A 360 -20.58 -1.79 7.00
N ALA A 361 -19.73 -0.85 6.59
CA ALA A 361 -19.99 0.01 5.44
C ALA A 361 -20.06 -0.80 4.14
N GLU A 362 -19.09 -1.69 3.88
CA GLU A 362 -19.09 -2.51 2.67
C GLU A 362 -20.35 -3.38 2.56
N GLN A 363 -20.74 -4.06 3.66
CA GLN A 363 -21.93 -4.89 3.69
C GLN A 363 -23.21 -4.07 3.47
N SER A 364 -23.25 -2.84 3.99
CA SER A 364 -24.40 -1.94 3.82
C SER A 364 -24.52 -1.46 2.38
N LEU A 365 -23.41 -1.07 1.74
CA LEU A 365 -23.41 -0.70 0.31
C LEU A 365 -23.84 -1.85 -0.58
N ARG A 366 -23.42 -3.10 -0.30
CA ARG A 366 -23.82 -4.29 -1.08
C ARG A 366 -25.33 -4.55 -1.08
N ARG A 367 -26.07 -4.00 -0.11
CA ARG A 367 -27.53 -4.15 0.00
C ARG A 367 -28.32 -3.05 -0.69
N LEU A 368 -27.66 -1.97 -1.11
CA LEU A 368 -28.31 -0.86 -1.78
C LEU A 368 -28.53 -1.17 -3.28
N PRO A 369 -29.61 -0.65 -3.89
CA PRO A 369 -29.80 -0.68 -5.34
C PRO A 369 -28.79 0.25 -6.03
N GLY A 370 -28.39 -0.08 -7.26
CA GLY A 370 -27.22 0.51 -7.94
C GLY A 370 -27.08 2.04 -7.86
N GLY A 371 -28.14 2.80 -8.15
CA GLY A 371 -28.07 4.27 -8.09
C GLY A 371 -27.85 4.81 -6.67
N ALA A 372 -28.44 4.18 -5.65
CA ALA A 372 -28.21 4.54 -4.25
C ALA A 372 -26.82 4.09 -3.78
N THR A 373 -26.34 2.93 -4.26
CA THR A 373 -24.97 2.44 -4.00
C THR A 373 -23.93 3.42 -4.49
N SER A 374 -24.11 3.99 -5.68
CA SER A 374 -23.24 5.02 -6.24
C SER A 374 -23.22 6.30 -5.39
N LEU A 375 -24.38 6.84 -5.00
CA LEU A 375 -24.40 8.06 -4.19
C LEU A 375 -23.79 7.86 -2.80
N VAL A 376 -24.17 6.79 -2.10
CA VAL A 376 -23.62 6.48 -0.78
C VAL A 376 -22.14 6.12 -0.90
N GLY A 377 -21.73 5.43 -1.97
CA GLY A 377 -20.33 5.15 -2.27
C GLY A 377 -19.50 6.42 -2.43
N ARG A 378 -19.98 7.39 -3.20
CA ARG A 378 -19.31 8.69 -3.35
C ARG A 378 -19.28 9.45 -2.03
N ASP A 379 -20.41 9.61 -1.36
CA ASP A 379 -20.47 10.45 -0.15
C ASP A 379 -19.68 9.82 1.00
N ALA A 380 -19.85 8.53 1.26
CA ALA A 380 -19.19 7.85 2.37
C ALA A 380 -17.70 7.63 2.11
N TYR A 381 -17.32 7.23 0.89
CA TYR A 381 -15.93 6.91 0.60
C TYR A 381 -15.17 8.06 -0.03
N ALA A 382 -15.65 8.67 -1.12
CA ALA A 382 -14.91 9.74 -1.79
C ALA A 382 -14.94 11.09 -1.04
N LEU A 383 -15.98 11.38 -0.24
CA LEU A 383 -16.07 12.65 0.49
C LEU A 383 -15.73 12.49 1.98
N LEU A 384 -16.35 11.55 2.69
CA LEU A 384 -16.18 11.45 4.16
C LEU A 384 -14.89 10.76 4.62
N HIS A 385 -14.16 10.05 3.75
CA HIS A 385 -12.79 9.62 4.09
C HIS A 385 -11.76 10.73 3.96
N LEU A 386 -12.03 11.79 3.19
CA LEU A 386 -11.12 12.95 3.09
C LEU A 386 -10.81 13.56 4.47
N PRO A 387 -11.80 13.93 5.32
CA PRO A 387 -11.49 14.43 6.65
C PRO A 387 -10.80 13.38 7.52
N MET A 388 -11.04 12.08 7.30
CA MET A 388 -10.31 11.04 8.02
C MET A 388 -8.83 11.04 7.66
N VAL A 389 -8.50 11.02 6.36
CA VAL A 389 -7.10 11.06 5.90
C VAL A 389 -6.45 12.39 6.25
N GLY A 390 -7.11 13.52 6.01
CA GLY A 390 -6.61 14.84 6.41
C GLY A 390 -6.40 14.97 7.92
N GLY A 391 -7.26 14.35 8.73
CA GLY A 391 -7.10 14.25 10.18
C GLY A 391 -5.86 13.45 10.58
N LEU A 392 -5.57 12.33 9.89
CA LEU A 392 -4.35 11.56 10.11
C LEU A 392 -3.09 12.32 9.70
N ILE A 393 -3.11 13.08 8.60
CA ILE A 393 -1.97 13.92 8.19
C ILE A 393 -1.73 15.06 9.21
N LEU A 394 -2.80 15.73 9.66
CA LEU A 394 -2.70 16.76 10.69
C LEU A 394 -2.23 16.19 12.03
N LEU A 395 -2.67 14.98 12.39
CA LEU A 395 -2.18 14.25 13.55
C LEU A 395 -0.70 13.90 13.40
N ALA A 396 -0.25 13.48 12.20
CA ALA A 396 1.15 13.19 11.92
C ALA A 396 2.02 14.43 12.18
N LEU A 397 1.58 15.61 11.73
CA LEU A 397 2.24 16.89 12.03
C LEU A 397 2.31 17.16 13.54
N GLY A 398 1.19 16.98 14.25
CA GLY A 398 1.14 17.14 15.71
C GLY A 398 2.06 16.18 16.46
N LEU A 399 2.12 14.91 16.04
CA LEU A 399 3.03 13.90 16.59
C LEU A 399 4.49 14.25 16.33
N LYS A 400 4.81 14.71 15.11
CA LYS A 400 6.13 15.21 14.76
C LYS A 400 6.58 16.30 15.74
N HIS A 401 5.75 17.32 15.94
CA HIS A 401 6.05 18.45 16.82
C HIS A 401 6.14 18.03 18.30
N ALA A 402 5.24 17.15 18.76
CA ALA A 402 5.26 16.66 20.13
C ALA A 402 6.59 15.96 20.45
N LEU A 403 7.08 15.14 19.52
CA LEU A 403 8.33 14.39 19.70
C LEU A 403 9.57 15.24 19.48
N SER A 404 9.55 16.19 18.54
CA SER A 404 10.61 17.19 18.40
C SER A 404 10.77 18.03 19.66
N ALA A 405 9.70 18.28 20.43
CA ALA A 405 9.71 19.07 21.67
C ALA A 405 10.03 18.26 22.94
N THR A 406 10.45 17.00 22.82
CA THR A 406 10.86 16.16 23.96
C THR A 406 12.26 16.47 24.51
N GLU A 407 13.03 17.30 23.83
CA GLU A 407 14.32 17.80 24.32
C GLU A 407 14.16 19.11 25.07
N VAL A 408 15.03 19.34 26.04
CA VAL A 408 15.06 20.61 26.80
C VAL A 408 15.31 21.80 25.87
N SER A 409 16.21 21.64 24.90
CA SER A 409 16.58 22.66 23.91
C SER A 409 15.43 23.07 22.98
N THR A 410 14.46 22.18 22.76
CA THR A 410 13.35 22.37 21.80
C THR A 410 11.99 22.40 22.47
N ALA A 411 11.92 22.34 23.80
CA ALA A 411 10.68 22.34 24.57
C ALA A 411 9.78 23.55 24.23
N GLY A 412 10.38 24.72 23.96
CA GLY A 412 9.67 25.93 23.54
C GLY A 412 8.95 25.84 22.19
N ARG A 413 9.20 24.80 21.37
CA ARG A 413 8.47 24.54 20.12
C ARG A 413 7.09 23.94 20.36
N TRP A 414 6.82 23.48 21.58
CA TRP A 414 5.50 23.03 21.99
C TRP A 414 4.64 24.24 22.35
N GLY A 415 3.56 24.45 21.61
CA GLY A 415 2.64 25.55 21.84
C GLY A 415 1.23 25.24 21.35
N THR A 416 0.34 26.22 21.45
CA THR A 416 -1.07 26.09 21.11
C THR A 416 -1.29 25.50 19.72
N GLY A 417 -0.55 25.96 18.71
CA GLY A 417 -0.65 25.40 17.35
C GLY A 417 -0.35 23.90 17.30
N SER A 418 0.68 23.42 18.01
CA SER A 418 1.09 22.01 18.04
C SER A 418 0.06 21.14 18.75
N VAL A 419 -0.51 21.63 19.85
CA VAL A 419 -1.61 20.96 20.57
C VAL A 419 -2.85 20.87 19.67
N LEU A 420 -3.21 21.97 18.99
CA LEU A 420 -4.35 22.02 18.09
C LEU A 420 -4.16 21.13 16.86
N ALA A 421 -2.96 21.01 16.31
CA ALA A 421 -2.67 20.06 15.25
C ALA A 421 -2.83 18.61 15.74
N LEU A 422 -2.26 18.28 16.91
CA LEU A 422 -2.32 16.95 17.48
C LEU A 422 -3.76 16.52 17.82
N TYR A 423 -4.47 17.32 18.61
CA TYR A 423 -5.85 17.04 19.04
C TYR A 423 -6.86 17.27 17.92
N GLY A 424 -6.68 18.30 17.11
CA GLY A 424 -7.51 18.61 15.95
C GLY A 424 -7.43 17.54 14.88
N GLY A 425 -6.25 16.96 14.63
CA GLY A 425 -6.09 15.82 13.73
C GLY A 425 -6.87 14.59 14.20
N ALA A 426 -6.73 14.22 15.47
CA ALA A 426 -7.49 13.12 16.07
C ALA A 426 -9.02 13.38 16.06
N LEU A 427 -9.44 14.61 16.38
CA LEU A 427 -10.84 15.02 16.34
C LEU A 427 -11.40 14.95 14.92
N LEU A 428 -10.68 15.50 13.93
CA LEU A 428 -11.09 15.49 12.53
C LEU A 428 -11.23 14.06 12.01
N TYR A 429 -10.31 13.16 12.39
CA TYR A 429 -10.43 11.74 12.10
C TYR A 429 -11.68 11.11 12.70
N LEU A 430 -11.93 11.30 14.01
CA LEU A 430 -13.09 10.70 14.68
C LEU A 430 -14.42 11.31 14.19
N LEU A 431 -14.47 12.60 13.88
CA LEU A 431 -15.63 13.26 13.28
C LEU A 431 -15.92 12.72 11.88
N GLY A 432 -14.87 12.57 11.05
CA GLY A 432 -14.96 11.92 9.74
C GLY A 432 -15.46 10.48 9.86
N LEU A 433 -14.92 9.72 10.82
CA LEU A 433 -15.37 8.36 11.10
C LEU A 433 -16.83 8.33 11.53
N LEU A 434 -17.25 9.17 12.47
CA LEU A 434 -18.64 9.24 12.93
C LEU A 434 -19.61 9.60 11.80
N ALA A 435 -19.22 10.55 10.94
CA ALA A 435 -19.99 10.92 9.75
C ALA A 435 -20.05 9.76 8.75
N PHE A 436 -18.94 9.04 8.55
CA PHE A 436 -18.86 7.85 7.72
C PHE A 436 -19.77 6.73 8.24
N GLU A 437 -19.80 6.46 9.55
CA GLU A 437 -20.70 5.48 10.15
C GLU A 437 -22.18 5.85 9.95
N LYS A 438 -22.49 7.14 10.13
CA LYS A 438 -23.84 7.66 9.95
C LYS A 438 -24.28 7.58 8.48
N ARG A 439 -23.43 7.98 7.54
CA ARG A 439 -23.77 8.00 6.11
C ARG A 439 -23.72 6.61 5.47
N GLY A 440 -22.71 5.81 5.81
CA GLY A 440 -22.46 4.50 5.20
C GLY A 440 -23.41 3.41 5.69
N PHE A 441 -23.85 3.46 6.96
CA PHE A 441 -24.66 2.39 7.54
C PHE A 441 -25.64 2.83 8.65
N ASP A 442 -25.98 4.12 8.72
CA ASP A 442 -26.97 4.73 9.66
C ASP A 442 -26.75 4.36 11.14
N LEU A 443 -25.48 4.31 11.55
CA LEU A 443 -25.09 4.10 12.95
C LEU A 443 -24.31 5.30 13.49
N VAL A 444 -24.47 5.51 14.80
CA VAL A 444 -23.64 6.41 15.60
C VAL A 444 -22.83 5.53 16.55
N GLY A 445 -21.52 5.45 16.33
CA GLY A 445 -20.55 4.80 17.20
C GLY A 445 -20.45 5.53 18.53
N ARG A 446 -20.89 4.86 19.60
CA ARG A 446 -20.88 5.46 20.94
C ARG A 446 -19.46 5.63 21.47
N SER A 447 -18.58 4.69 21.16
CA SER A 447 -17.15 4.76 21.47
C SER A 447 -16.47 5.91 20.73
N VAL A 448 -16.76 6.09 19.44
CA VAL A 448 -16.28 7.24 18.65
C VAL A 448 -16.77 8.57 19.23
N ALA A 449 -18.07 8.67 19.55
CA ALA A 449 -18.65 9.86 20.18
C ALA A 449 -18.06 10.14 21.57
N LEU A 450 -17.80 9.09 22.37
CA LEU A 450 -17.10 9.20 23.65
C LEU A 450 -15.68 9.73 23.45
N GLY A 451 -14.94 9.19 22.48
CA GLY A 451 -13.60 9.67 22.13
C GLY A 451 -13.61 11.17 21.78
N ILE A 452 -14.55 11.61 20.94
CA ILE A 452 -14.72 13.04 20.61
C ILE A 452 -14.97 13.87 21.87
N GLY A 453 -15.90 13.46 22.73
CA GLY A 453 -16.22 14.16 23.97
C GLY A 453 -15.02 14.24 24.93
N LEU A 454 -14.28 13.15 25.09
CA LEU A 454 -13.07 13.09 25.92
C LEU A 454 -11.97 14.01 25.38
N LEU A 455 -11.72 14.00 24.06
CA LEU A 455 -10.69 14.85 23.45
C LEU A 455 -11.04 16.34 23.58
N LEU A 456 -12.30 16.72 23.36
CA LEU A 456 -12.75 18.10 23.54
C LEU A 456 -12.59 18.55 25.00
N ALA A 457 -12.98 17.70 25.96
CA ALA A 457 -12.83 17.99 27.39
C ALA A 457 -11.36 18.05 27.83
N ALA A 458 -10.49 17.23 27.23
CA ALA A 458 -9.07 17.17 27.56
C ALA A 458 -8.24 18.30 26.94
N THR A 459 -8.72 18.94 25.86
CA THR A 459 -7.96 19.96 25.12
C THR A 459 -7.50 21.13 25.99
N PRO A 460 -8.32 21.73 26.88
CA PRO A 460 -7.87 22.80 27.77
C PRO A 460 -6.75 22.38 28.72
N VAL A 461 -6.80 21.15 29.22
CA VAL A 461 -5.73 20.58 30.06
C VAL A 461 -4.48 20.36 29.21
N ALA A 462 -4.65 19.78 28.02
CA ALA A 462 -3.57 19.49 27.09
C ALA A 462 -2.77 20.73 26.68
N LEU A 463 -3.43 21.89 26.55
CA LEU A 463 -2.81 23.19 26.24
C LEU A 463 -1.84 23.67 27.33
N ASN A 464 -2.04 23.22 28.58
CA ASN A 464 -1.23 23.61 29.73
C ASN A 464 -0.27 22.50 30.16
N THR A 465 -0.08 21.47 29.33
CA THR A 465 0.79 20.33 29.63
C THR A 465 1.96 20.26 28.65
N PRO A 466 3.14 19.80 29.10
CA PRO A 466 4.27 19.52 28.21
C PRO A 466 3.88 18.50 27.13
N ALA A 467 4.61 18.51 26.02
CA ALA A 467 4.33 17.67 24.85
C ALA A 467 4.07 16.19 25.19
N LEU A 468 4.91 15.59 26.04
CA LEU A 468 4.77 14.19 26.43
C LEU A 468 3.51 13.94 27.28
N GLY A 469 3.18 14.87 28.19
CA GLY A 469 1.95 14.80 28.99
C GLY A 469 0.71 14.93 28.12
N SER A 470 0.71 15.88 27.19
CA SER A 470 -0.36 16.08 26.22
C SER A 470 -0.58 14.85 25.33
N LEU A 471 0.50 14.22 24.87
CA LEU A 471 0.45 12.96 24.11
C LEU A 471 -0.07 11.79 24.96
N GLY A 472 0.33 11.72 26.24
CA GLY A 472 -0.18 10.74 27.21
C GLY A 472 -1.69 10.87 27.43
N ILE A 473 -2.19 12.10 27.58
CA ILE A 473 -3.62 12.39 27.70
C ILE A 473 -4.38 11.97 26.44
N LEU A 474 -3.85 12.27 25.24
CA LEU A 474 -4.44 11.84 23.97
C LEU A 474 -4.53 10.31 23.89
N ALA A 475 -3.43 9.61 24.20
CA ALA A 475 -3.38 8.16 24.22
C ALA A 475 -4.39 7.57 25.22
N ALA A 476 -4.52 8.16 26.41
CA ALA A 476 -5.49 7.75 27.42
C ALA A 476 -6.94 7.96 26.96
N CYS A 477 -7.26 9.11 26.33
CA CYS A 477 -8.61 9.38 25.82
C CYS A 477 -9.04 8.37 24.76
N LEU A 478 -8.16 8.11 23.77
CA LEU A 478 -8.42 7.13 22.71
C LEU A 478 -8.46 5.70 23.25
N GLY A 479 -7.55 5.36 24.17
CA GLY A 479 -7.52 4.07 24.85
C GLY A 479 -8.82 3.82 25.63
N THR A 480 -9.29 4.80 26.39
CA THR A 480 -10.58 4.72 27.11
C THR A 480 -11.75 4.53 26.16
N ALA A 481 -11.78 5.23 25.01
CA ALA A 481 -12.83 5.03 24.02
C ALA A 481 -12.86 3.60 23.45
N VAL A 482 -11.69 3.02 23.14
CA VAL A 482 -11.56 1.65 22.63
C VAL A 482 -11.89 0.61 23.72
N ILE A 483 -11.40 0.81 24.95
CA ILE A 483 -11.69 -0.08 26.09
C ILE A 483 -13.18 -0.06 26.40
N ALA A 484 -13.81 1.12 26.45
CA ALA A 484 -15.25 1.26 26.69
C ALA A 484 -16.09 0.55 25.61
N ASP A 485 -15.62 0.54 24.35
CA ASP A 485 -16.26 -0.23 23.28
C ASP A 485 -16.30 -1.74 23.59
N ARG A 486 -15.21 -2.26 24.18
CA ARG A 486 -15.02 -3.67 24.51
C ARG A 486 -15.61 -4.09 25.86
N THR A 487 -15.81 -3.16 26.79
CA THR A 487 -16.33 -3.44 28.13
C THR A 487 -17.77 -2.92 28.28
N VAL A 488 -17.95 -1.60 28.33
CA VAL A 488 -19.24 -0.93 28.57
C VAL A 488 -20.22 -1.18 27.43
N PHE A 489 -19.76 -1.13 26.18
CA PHE A 489 -20.57 -1.34 24.98
C PHE A 489 -20.50 -2.75 24.41
N ALA A 490 -19.93 -3.71 25.15
CA ALA A 490 -19.64 -5.07 24.69
C ALA A 490 -20.83 -5.81 24.06
N ARG A 491 -22.03 -5.67 24.65
CA ARG A 491 -23.25 -6.33 24.12
C ARG A 491 -23.61 -5.83 22.73
N ARG A 492 -23.53 -4.52 22.49
CA ARG A 492 -23.79 -3.92 21.18
C ARG A 492 -22.67 -4.30 20.20
N HIS A 493 -21.43 -4.21 20.67
CA HIS A 493 -20.25 -4.56 19.90
C HIS A 493 -20.31 -5.99 19.34
N ARG A 494 -20.58 -6.99 20.20
CA ARG A 494 -20.71 -8.40 19.78
C ARG A 494 -21.79 -8.61 18.72
N ARG A 495 -22.97 -8.00 18.89
CA ARG A 495 -24.07 -8.09 17.91
C ARG A 495 -23.70 -7.49 16.55
N LEU A 496 -22.97 -6.37 16.54
CA LEU A 496 -22.52 -5.74 15.30
C LEU A 496 -21.43 -6.59 14.61
N HIS A 497 -20.51 -7.18 15.38
CA HIS A 497 -19.51 -8.11 14.87
C HIS A 497 -20.14 -9.38 14.28
N GLU A 498 -21.12 -9.97 14.94
CA GLU A 498 -21.89 -11.10 14.43
C GLU A 498 -22.59 -10.75 13.10
N ALA A 499 -23.15 -9.54 12.99
CA ALA A 499 -23.80 -9.05 11.77
C ALA A 499 -22.85 -8.96 10.56
N VAL A 500 -21.57 -8.62 10.79
CA VAL A 500 -20.56 -8.47 9.73
C VAL A 500 -19.67 -9.71 9.55
N ALA A 501 -19.77 -10.73 10.41
CA ALA A 501 -18.89 -11.89 10.41
C ALA A 501 -18.87 -12.65 9.07
N GLY A 502 -19.98 -12.63 8.32
CA GLY A 502 -20.05 -13.22 6.98
C GLY A 502 -19.33 -12.41 5.90
N THR A 503 -19.19 -11.09 6.08
CA THR A 503 -18.39 -10.21 5.21
C THR A 503 -16.91 -10.37 5.55
N VAL A 504 -16.56 -10.35 6.84
CA VAL A 504 -15.19 -10.56 7.32
C VAL A 504 -14.60 -11.87 6.78
N ARG A 505 -15.36 -12.98 6.85
CA ARG A 505 -14.93 -14.28 6.31
C ARG A 505 -14.77 -14.33 4.79
N ARG A 506 -15.52 -13.50 4.05
CA ARG A 506 -15.46 -13.46 2.57
C ARG A 506 -14.38 -12.54 2.03
N VAL A 507 -14.03 -11.48 2.76
CA VAL A 507 -13.24 -10.36 2.24
C VAL A 507 -11.73 -10.51 2.46
N THR A 508 -11.27 -11.26 3.45
CA THR A 508 -9.83 -11.22 3.80
C THR A 508 -9.06 -12.46 3.34
N ALA A 509 -8.44 -12.37 2.16
CA ALA A 509 -7.22 -13.14 1.87
C ALA A 509 -6.05 -12.66 2.76
N VAL A 510 -6.01 -11.36 3.07
CA VAL A 510 -5.08 -10.70 4.02
C VAL A 510 -5.89 -9.88 5.03
N ARG A 511 -5.54 -9.99 6.31
CA ARG A 511 -6.25 -9.35 7.42
C ARG A 511 -5.64 -7.97 7.73
N PRO A 512 -6.43 -6.95 8.12
CA PRO A 512 -5.91 -5.59 8.30
C PRO A 512 -4.78 -5.42 9.33
N HIS A 513 -4.72 -6.27 10.37
CA HIS A 513 -3.64 -6.19 11.36
C HIS A 513 -2.30 -6.66 10.80
N GLN A 514 -2.33 -7.51 9.76
CA GLN A 514 -1.14 -7.98 9.07
C GLN A 514 -0.53 -6.83 8.29
N LEU A 515 -1.36 -6.11 7.53
CA LEU A 515 -0.96 -4.90 6.81
C LEU A 515 -0.43 -3.81 7.74
N PHE A 516 -1.02 -3.68 8.93
CA PHE A 516 -0.54 -2.74 9.94
C PHE A 516 0.84 -3.10 10.49
N LEU A 517 1.13 -4.39 10.69
CA LEU A 517 2.48 -4.84 11.06
C LEU A 517 3.47 -4.56 9.92
N ASP A 518 3.09 -4.90 8.69
CA ASP A 518 3.92 -4.68 7.50
C ASP A 518 4.28 -3.20 7.35
N LEU A 519 3.36 -2.30 7.67
CA LEU A 519 3.55 -0.85 7.69
C LEU A 519 4.65 -0.37 8.67
N ILE A 520 4.72 -0.96 9.86
CA ILE A 520 5.77 -0.65 10.83
C ILE A 520 7.12 -1.21 10.37
N VAL A 521 7.11 -2.35 9.68
CA VAL A 521 8.32 -2.93 9.09
C VAL A 521 8.87 -2.05 7.97
N VAL A 522 8.01 -1.37 7.17
CA VAL A 522 8.46 -0.35 6.19
C VAL A 522 9.36 0.68 6.89
N TYR A 523 8.90 1.22 8.02
CA TYR A 523 9.67 2.21 8.76
C TYR A 523 11.02 1.66 9.21
N ALA A 524 11.06 0.41 9.68
CA ALA A 524 12.33 -0.23 10.04
C ALA A 524 13.28 -0.35 8.83
N PHE A 525 12.77 -0.59 7.62
CA PHE A 525 13.58 -0.60 6.40
C PHE A 525 14.19 0.77 6.08
N ILE A 526 13.41 1.85 6.21
CA ILE A 526 13.94 3.24 6.09
C ILE A 526 15.12 3.43 7.04
N GLN A 527 14.97 2.98 8.30
CA GLN A 527 16.01 3.15 9.32
C GLN A 527 17.27 2.30 9.05
N ILE A 528 17.15 1.17 8.34
CA ILE A 528 18.31 0.39 7.87
C ILE A 528 19.07 1.18 6.79
N THR A 529 18.36 1.79 5.83
CA THR A 529 18.99 2.66 4.83
C THR A 529 19.73 3.83 5.51
N VAL A 530 19.12 4.43 6.54
CA VAL A 530 19.77 5.46 7.37
C VAL A 530 21.03 4.92 8.05
N LEU A 531 20.97 3.77 8.70
CA LEU A 531 22.13 3.13 9.34
C LEU A 531 23.31 2.97 8.36
N VAL A 532 23.05 2.47 7.16
CA VAL A 532 24.08 2.28 6.12
C VAL A 532 24.61 3.62 5.60
N THR A 533 23.73 4.60 5.42
CA THR A 533 24.11 5.94 4.93
C THR A 533 25.00 6.68 5.92
N ARG A 534 24.85 6.45 7.24
CA ARG A 534 25.72 7.02 8.28
C ARG A 534 27.13 6.44 8.28
N GLN A 535 27.28 5.18 7.86
CA GLN A 535 28.57 4.51 7.76
C GLN A 535 28.74 3.94 6.35
N PRO A 536 28.98 4.80 5.34
CA PRO A 536 29.09 4.38 3.94
C PRO A 536 30.39 3.59 3.74
N SER A 537 30.36 2.33 4.17
CA SER A 537 31.47 1.39 4.18
C SER A 537 30.94 -0.03 3.98
N PRO A 538 31.78 -0.98 3.54
CA PRO A 538 31.38 -2.40 3.46
C PRO A 538 30.94 -2.96 4.82
N ALA A 539 31.54 -2.51 5.92
CA ALA A 539 31.15 -2.91 7.26
C ALA A 539 29.76 -2.39 7.65
N GLY A 540 29.46 -1.12 7.36
CA GLY A 540 28.13 -0.53 7.57
C GLY A 540 27.06 -1.21 6.73
N LEU A 541 27.38 -1.58 5.49
CA LEU A 541 26.51 -2.38 4.64
C LEU A 541 26.20 -3.75 5.25
N ALA A 542 27.23 -4.47 5.71
CA ALA A 542 27.07 -5.78 6.35
C ALA A 542 26.25 -5.68 7.66
N GLN A 543 26.46 -4.64 8.46
CA GLN A 543 25.67 -4.33 9.65
C GLN A 543 24.19 -4.11 9.30
N GLY A 544 23.91 -3.28 8.29
CA GLY A 544 22.54 -3.04 7.82
C GLY A 544 21.84 -4.31 7.33
N LEU A 545 22.54 -5.14 6.55
CA LEU A 545 22.03 -6.43 6.10
C LEU A 545 21.84 -7.43 7.24
N GLY A 546 22.69 -7.39 8.27
CA GLY A 546 22.52 -8.20 9.49
C GLY A 546 21.26 -7.82 10.28
N VAL A 547 21.01 -6.52 10.47
CA VAL A 547 19.78 -6.02 11.10
C VAL A 547 18.55 -6.38 10.25
N LEU A 548 18.64 -6.25 8.93
CA LEU A 548 17.59 -6.66 7.99
C LEU A 548 17.26 -8.15 8.17
N ALA A 549 18.26 -9.02 8.29
CA ALA A 549 18.06 -10.46 8.47
C ALA A 549 17.32 -10.77 9.79
N LEU A 550 17.65 -10.10 10.90
CA LEU A 550 16.94 -10.26 12.17
C LEU A 550 15.48 -9.80 12.07
N LEU A 551 15.24 -8.62 11.51
CA LEU A 551 13.89 -8.08 11.32
C LEU A 551 13.05 -8.99 10.43
N TRP A 552 13.62 -9.44 9.32
CA TRP A 552 12.99 -10.37 8.40
C TRP A 552 12.63 -11.70 9.08
N TRP A 553 13.57 -12.25 9.86
CA TRP A 553 13.34 -13.48 10.61
C TRP A 553 12.21 -13.34 11.61
N SER A 554 12.18 -12.23 12.35
CA SER A 554 11.08 -11.93 13.27
C SER A 554 9.74 -11.79 12.55
N TRP A 555 9.70 -11.01 11.48
CA TRP A 555 8.48 -10.83 10.69
C TRP A 555 7.94 -12.16 10.13
N CYS A 556 8.81 -13.02 9.60
CA CYS A 556 8.42 -14.36 9.13
C CYS A 556 7.80 -15.21 10.25
N MET A 557 8.32 -15.13 11.47
CA MET A 557 7.76 -15.86 12.61
C MET A 557 6.35 -15.39 12.96
N TYR A 558 6.10 -14.08 13.01
CA TYR A 558 4.75 -13.55 13.22
C TYR A 558 3.82 -13.91 12.06
N ALA A 559 4.34 -13.89 10.82
CA ALA A 559 3.56 -14.28 9.66
C ALA A 559 3.12 -15.75 9.72
N TRP A 560 4.02 -16.61 10.18
CA TRP A 560 3.75 -18.02 10.42
C TRP A 560 2.79 -18.22 11.60
N LEU A 561 2.99 -17.55 12.74
CA LEU A 561 2.13 -17.65 13.94
C LEU A 561 0.65 -17.40 13.60
N GLU A 562 0.39 -16.38 12.79
CA GLU A 562 -0.97 -16.04 12.37
C GLU A 562 -1.60 -17.05 11.41
N SER A 563 -0.77 -17.76 10.63
CA SER A 563 -1.23 -18.82 9.73
C SER A 563 -1.66 -20.09 10.48
N VAL A 564 -1.09 -20.31 11.67
CA VAL A 564 -1.38 -21.48 12.52
C VAL A 564 -2.48 -21.21 13.54
N ALA A 565 -2.89 -19.95 13.75
CA ALA A 565 -3.98 -19.57 14.66
C ALA A 565 -5.36 -19.57 13.94
N PRO A 566 -6.17 -20.66 13.98
CA PRO A 566 -7.43 -20.78 13.23
C PRO A 566 -8.53 -19.81 13.68
N ARG A 567 -8.44 -19.27 14.90
CA ARG A 567 -9.30 -18.21 15.41
C ARG A 567 -8.41 -17.13 16.01
N VAL A 568 -8.38 -15.95 15.38
CA VAL A 568 -7.68 -14.79 15.95
C VAL A 568 -8.45 -14.37 17.20
N SER A 569 -7.99 -14.88 18.35
CA SER A 569 -8.45 -14.37 19.63
C SER A 569 -7.99 -12.91 19.76
N THR A 570 -8.70 -12.13 20.57
CA THR A 570 -8.26 -10.78 20.94
C THR A 570 -6.81 -10.78 21.43
N LEU A 571 -6.37 -11.87 22.07
CA LEU A 571 -5.00 -12.06 22.50
C LEU A 571 -4.00 -12.09 21.33
N VAL A 572 -4.22 -12.90 20.29
CA VAL A 572 -3.29 -12.95 19.13
C VAL A 572 -3.21 -11.57 18.46
N ARG A 573 -4.33 -10.86 18.34
CA ARG A 573 -4.34 -9.49 17.82
C ARG A 573 -3.56 -8.53 18.72
N ALA A 574 -3.73 -8.62 20.05
CA ALA A 574 -2.98 -7.81 21.00
C ALA A 574 -1.47 -8.12 20.94
N THR A 575 -1.10 -9.39 20.81
CA THR A 575 0.28 -9.83 20.60
C THR A 575 0.89 -9.21 19.34
N VAL A 576 0.18 -9.24 18.20
CA VAL A 576 0.68 -8.66 16.94
C VAL A 576 0.82 -7.13 17.04
N LEU A 577 -0.10 -6.45 17.72
CA LEU A 577 0.00 -5.01 17.94
C LEU A 577 1.15 -4.63 18.89
N ALA A 578 1.36 -5.42 19.96
CA ALA A 578 2.51 -5.26 20.85
C ALA A 578 3.83 -5.54 20.11
N ALA A 579 3.86 -6.54 19.24
CA ALA A 579 4.99 -6.82 18.36
C ALA A 579 5.26 -5.63 17.42
N GLY A 580 4.22 -5.01 16.88
CA GLY A 580 4.31 -3.76 16.11
C GLY A 580 4.97 -2.64 16.93
N ALA A 581 4.49 -2.38 18.14
CA ALA A 581 5.08 -1.36 19.02
C ALA A 581 6.57 -1.62 19.35
N LEU A 582 6.93 -2.87 19.66
CA LEU A 582 8.32 -3.26 19.88
C LEU A 582 9.18 -3.10 18.61
N THR A 583 8.63 -3.44 17.45
CA THR A 583 9.32 -3.29 16.15
C THR A 583 9.52 -1.81 15.81
N PHE A 584 8.58 -0.95 16.18
CA PHE A 584 8.74 0.49 15.99
C PHE A 584 9.86 1.06 16.86
N VAL A 585 9.87 0.72 18.16
CA VAL A 585 10.94 1.17 19.08
C VAL A 585 12.30 0.61 18.65
N LEU A 586 12.35 -0.65 18.22
CA LEU A 586 13.51 -1.24 17.57
C LEU A 586 13.95 -0.39 16.38
N GLY A 587 13.02 -0.03 15.49
CA GLY A 587 13.23 0.85 14.34
C GLY A 587 13.88 2.18 14.69
N VAL A 588 13.35 2.90 15.70
CA VAL A 588 13.91 4.17 16.20
C VAL A 588 15.38 4.01 16.64
N ALA A 589 15.75 2.84 17.14
CA ALA A 589 17.11 2.56 17.62
C ALA A 589 18.05 2.00 16.53
N ILE A 590 17.55 1.56 15.37
CA ILE A 590 18.37 0.97 14.28
C ILE A 590 19.53 1.88 13.85
N PRO A 591 19.36 3.20 13.64
CA PRO A 591 20.47 4.06 13.23
C PRO A 591 21.63 4.12 14.22
N GLN A 592 21.39 3.69 15.47
CA GLN A 592 22.35 3.63 16.56
C GLN A 592 22.61 2.17 17.02
N ALA A 593 22.25 1.17 16.21
CA ALA A 593 22.36 -0.26 16.57
C ALA A 593 23.79 -0.69 16.90
N PHE A 594 24.79 0.02 16.35
CA PHE A 594 26.20 -0.31 16.51
C PHE A 594 27.04 0.85 17.07
N SER A 595 26.42 1.93 17.53
CA SER A 595 27.11 3.13 18.02
C SER A 595 26.48 3.63 19.31
N ARG A 596 27.29 4.27 20.17
CA ARG A 596 26.81 4.98 21.35
C ARG A 596 26.88 6.48 21.07
N VAL A 597 25.77 7.18 21.27
CA VAL A 597 25.67 8.63 21.12
C VAL A 597 25.79 9.28 22.51
N PRO A 598 26.62 10.32 22.70
CA PRO A 598 26.76 10.99 24.00
C PRO A 598 25.43 11.53 24.51
N GLY A 599 25.18 11.41 25.81
CA GLY A 599 23.93 11.88 26.43
C GLY A 599 22.69 11.05 26.09
N GLY A 600 22.83 9.98 25.29
CA GLY A 600 21.76 9.06 24.93
C GLY A 600 21.83 7.74 25.68
N LEU A 601 20.69 7.06 25.71
CA LEU A 601 20.59 5.65 26.06
C LEU A 601 21.39 4.79 25.08
N PRO A 602 21.92 3.64 25.51
CA PRO A 602 22.71 2.76 24.66
C PRO A 602 21.84 2.14 23.54
N GLY A 603 21.94 2.71 22.33
CA GLY A 603 21.26 2.22 21.11
C GLY A 603 21.38 0.71 20.89
N PRO A 604 22.58 0.09 20.98
CA PRO A 604 22.74 -1.35 20.79
C PRO A 604 21.95 -2.19 21.80
N LEU A 605 21.87 -1.74 23.05
CA LEU A 605 21.10 -2.41 24.09
C LEU A 605 19.60 -2.30 23.82
N ILE A 606 19.11 -1.14 23.36
CA ILE A 606 17.69 -0.97 23.02
C ILE A 606 17.30 -1.89 21.87
N VAL A 607 18.13 -1.97 20.82
CA VAL A 607 17.91 -2.85 19.66
C VAL A 607 17.82 -4.31 20.11
N VAL A 608 18.82 -4.78 20.87
CA VAL A 608 18.84 -6.16 21.37
C VAL A 608 17.69 -6.44 22.33
N ALA A 609 17.39 -5.54 23.28
CA ALA A 609 16.31 -5.71 24.23
C ALA A 609 14.93 -5.78 23.54
N CYS A 610 14.68 -4.92 22.56
CA CYS A 610 13.44 -4.96 21.79
C CYS A 610 13.34 -6.24 20.95
N TYR A 611 14.44 -6.69 20.34
CA TYR A 611 14.46 -7.96 19.60
C TYR A 611 14.21 -9.15 20.53
N VAL A 612 14.86 -9.22 21.70
CA VAL A 612 14.62 -10.24 22.74
C VAL A 612 13.14 -10.25 23.15
N ALA A 613 12.57 -9.09 23.47
CA ALA A 613 11.16 -8.97 23.83
C ALA A 613 10.23 -9.44 22.71
N LEU A 614 10.53 -9.07 21.46
CA LEU A 614 9.76 -9.45 20.28
C LEU A 614 9.78 -10.97 20.06
N ARG A 615 10.93 -11.63 20.26
CA ARG A 615 11.09 -13.09 20.17
C ARG A 615 10.44 -13.82 21.34
N ALA A 616 10.58 -13.32 22.56
CA ALA A 616 9.92 -13.87 23.75
C ALA A 616 8.39 -13.81 23.62
N LEU A 617 7.86 -12.67 23.16
CA LEU A 617 6.44 -12.47 22.90
C LEU A 617 5.91 -13.45 21.84
N HIS A 618 6.67 -13.66 20.76
CA HIS A 618 6.34 -14.64 19.73
C HIS A 618 6.28 -16.07 20.29
N LEU A 619 7.33 -16.51 21.02
CA LEU A 619 7.37 -17.84 21.61
C LEU A 619 6.24 -18.05 22.63
N ALA A 620 5.98 -17.07 23.50
CA ALA A 620 4.89 -17.14 24.47
C ALA A 620 3.52 -17.29 23.79
N ALA A 621 3.28 -16.54 22.70
CA ALA A 621 2.06 -16.65 21.92
C ALA A 621 1.97 -18.01 21.21
N LEU A 622 3.07 -18.49 20.64
CA LEU A 622 3.13 -19.79 19.99
C LEU A 622 2.84 -20.94 20.95
N PHE A 623 3.51 -20.98 22.11
CA PHE A 623 3.23 -21.99 23.14
C PHE A 623 1.79 -21.96 23.61
N ARG A 624 1.16 -20.77 23.64
CA ARG A 624 -0.24 -20.63 24.00
C ARG A 624 -1.18 -21.21 22.93
N VAL A 625 -0.93 -20.90 21.65
CA VAL A 625 -1.68 -21.48 20.53
C VAL A 625 -1.48 -23.00 20.47
N ALA A 626 -0.30 -23.48 20.82
CA ALA A 626 0.08 -24.89 20.86
C ALA A 626 -0.42 -25.69 22.07
N ARG A 627 -1.10 -25.07 23.06
CA ARG A 627 -1.53 -25.77 24.28
C ARG A 627 -2.36 -27.02 24.00
N GLY A 628 -3.27 -26.95 23.03
CA GLY A 628 -4.14 -28.07 22.64
C GLY A 628 -3.56 -29.00 21.57
N ASP A 629 -2.33 -28.77 21.09
CA ASP A 629 -1.76 -29.51 19.96
C ASP A 629 -0.33 -30.00 20.31
N PRO A 630 -0.15 -31.30 20.63
CA PRO A 630 1.15 -31.81 21.08
C PRO A 630 2.23 -31.71 20.00
N VAL A 631 1.86 -31.84 18.73
CA VAL A 631 2.79 -31.72 17.59
C VAL A 631 3.29 -30.29 17.50
N LEU A 632 2.38 -29.32 17.53
CA LEU A 632 2.75 -27.90 17.49
C LEU A 632 3.58 -27.48 18.71
N ARG A 633 3.32 -28.09 19.88
CA ARG A 633 4.08 -27.82 21.11
C ARG A 633 5.51 -28.34 21.01
N ALA A 634 5.71 -29.54 20.49
CA ALA A 634 7.03 -30.10 20.23
C ALA A 634 7.81 -29.27 19.18
N GLN A 635 7.12 -28.77 18.15
CA GLN A 635 7.69 -27.82 17.20
C GLN A 635 8.12 -26.52 17.87
N ALA A 636 7.26 -25.93 18.70
CA ALA A 636 7.57 -24.71 19.45
C ALA A 636 8.79 -24.89 20.37
N ALA A 637 8.89 -26.03 21.08
CA ALA A 637 10.03 -26.35 21.93
C ALA A 637 11.35 -26.46 21.14
N ARG A 638 11.32 -27.14 19.98
CA ARG A 638 12.52 -27.24 19.11
C ARG A 638 12.93 -25.91 18.51
N ALA A 639 11.98 -25.05 18.16
CA ALA A 639 12.26 -23.70 17.65
C ALA A 639 12.79 -22.75 18.75
N ALA A 640 12.45 -23.01 20.01
CA ALA A 640 12.92 -22.20 21.14
C ALA A 640 14.42 -22.33 21.39
N VAL A 641 15.03 -23.50 21.13
CA VAL A 641 16.47 -23.74 21.35
C VAL A 641 17.37 -22.83 20.51
N PRO A 642 17.30 -22.83 19.16
CA PRO A 642 18.12 -21.93 18.35
C PRO A 642 17.77 -20.46 18.60
N THR A 643 16.49 -20.14 18.87
CA THR A 643 16.10 -18.78 19.25
C THR A 643 16.81 -18.36 20.54
N ALA A 644 16.83 -19.19 21.59
CA ALA A 644 17.48 -18.87 22.85
C ALA A 644 19.01 -18.69 22.67
N ALA A 645 19.65 -19.53 21.86
CA ALA A 645 21.07 -19.40 21.54
C ALA A 645 21.38 -18.10 20.79
N ALA A 646 20.59 -17.73 19.77
CA ALA A 646 20.75 -16.48 19.04
C ALA A 646 20.54 -15.26 19.96
N LEU A 647 19.53 -15.28 20.83
CA LEU A 647 19.28 -14.22 21.80
C LEU A 647 20.43 -14.10 22.82
N ALA A 648 20.97 -15.21 23.32
CA ALA A 648 22.11 -15.19 24.24
C ALA A 648 23.36 -14.56 23.58
N LEU A 649 23.62 -14.87 22.30
CA LEU A 649 24.70 -14.27 21.52
C LEU A 649 24.52 -12.75 21.36
N LEU A 650 23.30 -12.29 21.05
CA LEU A 650 23.01 -10.85 20.94
C LEU A 650 23.15 -10.13 22.28
N VAL A 651 22.66 -10.71 23.38
CA VAL A 651 22.82 -10.15 24.72
C VAL A 651 24.29 -10.10 25.10
N GLY A 652 25.07 -11.17 24.85
CA GLY A 652 26.52 -11.17 25.06
C GLY A 652 27.24 -10.10 24.22
N ALA A 653 26.80 -9.87 22.98
CA ALA A 653 27.32 -8.79 22.14
C ALA A 653 27.15 -7.41 22.80
N THR A 654 26.04 -7.17 23.51
CA THR A 654 25.80 -5.88 24.20
C THR A 654 26.86 -5.54 25.25
N LEU A 655 27.42 -6.57 25.91
CA LEU A 655 28.43 -6.43 26.97
C LEU A 655 29.81 -6.03 26.42
N THR A 656 30.06 -6.30 25.14
CA THR A 656 31.37 -6.07 24.49
C THR A 656 31.42 -4.76 23.71
N PHE A 657 30.34 -3.97 23.68
CA PHE A 657 30.35 -2.70 22.95
C PHE A 657 31.37 -1.72 23.52
N PRO A 658 32.16 -1.08 22.66
CA PRO A 658 33.25 -0.26 23.11
C PRO A 658 32.74 1.04 23.75
N PRO A 659 33.59 1.72 24.54
CA PRO A 659 33.36 3.10 24.94
C PRO A 659 33.19 4.01 23.71
N LEU A 660 32.61 5.19 23.93
CA LEU A 660 32.25 6.13 22.88
C LEU A 660 33.43 6.45 21.94
N GLY A 661 33.19 6.47 20.62
CA GLY A 661 34.17 6.87 19.60
C GLY A 661 35.14 5.78 19.15
N ARG A 662 35.06 4.54 19.70
CA ARG A 662 35.91 3.42 19.27
C ARG A 662 35.20 2.48 18.28
N PRO A 663 35.93 1.83 17.36
CA PRO A 663 35.36 0.87 16.42
C PRO A 663 34.84 -0.36 17.15
N ILE A 664 33.87 -1.04 16.53
CA ILE A 664 33.23 -2.24 17.07
C ILE A 664 34.28 -3.35 17.19
N PRO A 665 34.46 -3.96 18.37
CA PRO A 665 35.36 -5.08 18.55
C PRO A 665 34.99 -6.27 17.65
N PRO A 666 35.97 -7.04 17.15
CA PRO A 666 35.71 -8.23 16.34
C PRO A 666 34.77 -9.22 17.02
N VAL A 667 34.86 -9.39 18.35
CA VAL A 667 33.98 -10.27 19.13
C VAL A 667 32.51 -9.87 19.02
N THR A 668 32.20 -8.56 19.04
CA THR A 668 30.82 -8.06 18.89
C THR A 668 30.30 -8.39 17.51
N ALA A 669 31.09 -8.16 16.46
CA ALA A 669 30.72 -8.48 15.09
C ALA A 669 30.51 -9.99 14.88
N VAL A 670 31.37 -10.82 15.48
CA VAL A 670 31.25 -12.28 15.46
C VAL A 670 29.97 -12.73 16.19
N CYS A 671 29.67 -12.22 17.37
CA CYS A 671 28.46 -12.56 18.11
C CYS A 671 27.19 -12.19 17.33
N TRP A 672 27.13 -11.01 16.71
CA TRP A 672 26.01 -10.61 15.86
C TRP A 672 25.85 -11.52 14.64
N THR A 673 26.95 -11.79 13.94
CA THR A 673 26.94 -12.67 12.76
C THR A 673 26.52 -14.09 13.14
N ALA A 674 27.08 -14.64 14.22
CA ALA A 674 26.73 -15.94 14.75
C ALA A 674 25.25 -15.99 15.16
N ALA A 675 24.72 -14.94 15.80
CA ALA A 675 23.30 -14.89 16.16
C ALA A 675 22.39 -14.97 14.93
N VAL A 676 22.68 -14.18 13.88
CA VAL A 676 21.93 -14.22 12.60
C VAL A 676 22.00 -15.62 11.97
N VAL A 677 23.21 -16.21 11.92
CA VAL A 677 23.40 -17.56 11.36
C VAL A 677 22.64 -18.61 12.17
N VAL A 678 22.71 -18.57 13.50
CA VAL A 678 21.99 -19.50 14.39
C VAL A 678 20.48 -19.38 14.22
N ASP A 679 19.94 -18.16 14.14
CA ASP A 679 18.50 -17.94 13.92
C ASP A 679 18.06 -18.53 12.57
N LEU A 680 18.75 -18.20 11.48
CA LEU A 680 18.40 -18.64 10.13
C LEU A 680 18.59 -20.15 9.93
N ALA A 681 19.75 -20.69 10.34
CA ALA A 681 20.10 -22.11 10.17
C ALA A 681 19.32 -22.99 11.13
N GLY A 682 19.20 -22.59 12.40
CA GLY A 682 18.39 -23.30 13.39
C GLY A 682 16.93 -23.40 12.97
N GLY A 683 16.38 -22.31 12.43
CA GLY A 683 15.06 -22.31 11.80
C GLY A 683 14.94 -23.27 10.61
N TYR A 684 15.95 -23.32 9.74
CA TYR A 684 15.94 -24.20 8.57
C TYR A 684 15.93 -25.68 8.97
N LEU A 685 16.82 -26.05 9.90
CA LEU A 685 16.99 -27.41 10.41
C LEU A 685 15.78 -27.89 11.21
N THR A 686 15.20 -27.04 12.06
CA THR A 686 14.01 -27.38 12.85
C THR A 686 12.76 -27.47 11.97
N SER A 687 12.63 -26.59 10.96
CA SER A 687 11.50 -26.57 10.04
C SER A 687 11.49 -27.73 9.04
N ALA A 688 12.65 -28.33 8.73
CA ALA A 688 12.76 -29.42 7.75
C ALA A 688 12.07 -30.72 8.21
N ARG A 689 11.83 -30.87 9.53
CA ARG A 689 11.41 -32.14 10.12
C ARG A 689 9.90 -32.27 10.32
N ASP A 690 9.10 -31.19 10.35
CA ASP A 690 7.74 -31.31 10.90
C ASP A 690 6.65 -30.30 10.44
N GLN A 691 6.84 -29.45 9.42
CA GLN A 691 5.80 -28.46 9.09
C GLN A 691 4.60 -29.04 8.32
N GLY A 692 3.55 -29.42 9.06
CA GLY A 692 2.18 -29.43 8.55
C GLY A 692 1.63 -28.01 8.47
N ILE A 693 1.97 -27.24 7.44
CA ILE A 693 1.42 -25.87 7.25
C ILE A 693 -0.06 -25.99 6.87
N ARG A 694 -0.96 -25.68 7.81
CA ARG A 694 -2.41 -25.81 7.62
C ARG A 694 -3.01 -24.78 6.65
N SER A 695 -2.30 -23.68 6.34
CA SER A 695 -2.78 -22.65 5.40
C SER A 695 -1.64 -21.97 4.62
N ILE A 696 -1.16 -22.62 3.56
CA ILE A 696 -0.13 -22.07 2.64
C ILE A 696 -0.73 -20.94 1.75
N GLY A 697 -2.04 -20.96 1.50
CA GLY A 697 -2.68 -20.10 0.51
C GLY A 697 -2.64 -18.59 0.78
N GLN A 698 -2.36 -18.15 2.02
CA GLN A 698 -2.27 -16.72 2.37
C GLN A 698 -0.86 -16.14 2.21
N TRP A 699 0.16 -16.99 2.11
CA TRP A 699 1.55 -16.56 2.06
C TRP A 699 1.88 -15.73 0.83
N PRO A 700 1.49 -16.13 -0.41
CA PRO A 700 1.80 -15.34 -1.60
C PRO A 700 1.38 -13.87 -1.46
N HIS A 701 0.18 -13.63 -0.93
CA HIS A 701 -0.34 -12.28 -0.75
C HIS A 701 0.50 -11.44 0.21
N ARG A 702 0.92 -12.00 1.36
CA ARG A 702 1.71 -11.27 2.36
C ARG A 702 3.13 -10.96 1.89
N TYR A 703 3.80 -11.93 1.31
CA TYR A 703 5.16 -11.73 0.81
C TYR A 703 5.18 -10.76 -0.37
N ASN A 704 4.13 -10.78 -1.22
CA ASN A 704 3.98 -9.78 -2.27
C ASN A 704 3.87 -8.36 -1.71
N LEU A 705 3.09 -8.17 -0.64
CA LEU A 705 2.91 -6.86 0.00
C LEU A 705 4.22 -6.34 0.60
N VAL A 706 5.00 -7.19 1.27
CA VAL A 706 6.31 -6.78 1.81
C VAL A 706 7.31 -6.43 0.70
N VAL A 707 7.31 -7.16 -0.42
CA VAL A 707 8.12 -6.78 -1.58
C VAL A 707 7.68 -5.43 -2.16
N LEU A 708 6.38 -5.16 -2.19
CA LEU A 708 5.82 -3.88 -2.64
C LEU A 708 6.21 -2.74 -1.70
N VAL A 709 6.22 -2.99 -0.39
CA VAL A 709 6.76 -2.11 0.64
C VAL A 709 8.26 -1.83 0.43
N ALA A 710 9.06 -2.85 0.14
CA ALA A 710 10.49 -2.69 -0.12
C ALA A 710 10.78 -1.91 -1.41
N LEU A 711 9.93 -2.01 -2.43
CA LEU A 711 9.96 -1.10 -3.58
C LEU A 711 9.62 0.35 -3.18
N GLY A 712 8.77 0.52 -2.17
CA GLY A 712 8.39 1.81 -1.59
C GLY A 712 9.55 2.57 -1.00
N GLU A 713 10.45 1.84 -0.36
CA GLU A 713 11.70 2.39 0.14
C GLU A 713 12.47 3.09 -0.98
N GLY A 714 12.51 2.53 -2.20
CA GLY A 714 13.12 3.18 -3.36
C GLY A 714 12.51 4.55 -3.69
N PHE A 715 11.19 4.69 -3.60
CA PHE A 715 10.51 5.99 -3.81
C PHE A 715 10.79 6.98 -2.69
N ILE A 716 10.71 6.54 -1.43
CA ILE A 716 10.97 7.39 -0.25
C ILE A 716 12.41 7.88 -0.26
N SER A 717 13.38 6.98 -0.43
CA SER A 717 14.81 7.26 -0.51
C SER A 717 15.15 8.25 -1.63
N THR A 718 14.60 8.03 -2.83
CA THR A 718 14.71 8.97 -3.97
C THR A 718 14.16 10.35 -3.62
N GLY A 719 12.99 10.37 -2.99
CA GLY A 719 12.35 11.60 -2.59
C GLY A 719 13.13 12.40 -1.55
N VAL A 720 13.73 11.72 -0.55
CA VAL A 720 14.59 12.36 0.45
C VAL A 720 15.81 13.01 -0.20
N ALA A 721 16.41 12.38 -1.21
CA ALA A 721 17.53 12.98 -1.96
C ALA A 721 17.15 14.25 -2.74
N LEU A 722 15.86 14.47 -3.05
CA LEU A 722 15.36 15.70 -3.69
C LEU A 722 14.86 16.76 -2.71
N ALA A 723 14.87 16.49 -1.41
CA ALA A 723 14.33 17.41 -0.41
C ALA A 723 14.99 18.79 -0.48
N ASP A 724 16.30 18.85 -0.76
CA ASP A 724 17.09 20.10 -0.72
C ASP A 724 17.68 20.51 -2.08
N THR A 725 17.30 19.86 -3.19
CA THR A 725 17.86 20.15 -4.53
C THR A 725 16.84 20.84 -5.44
N SER A 726 17.25 21.82 -6.25
CA SER A 726 16.32 22.46 -7.19
C SER A 726 15.83 21.47 -8.25
N ILE A 727 14.57 21.62 -8.68
CA ILE A 727 13.98 20.73 -9.68
C ILE A 727 14.51 21.16 -11.06
N SER A 728 15.47 20.39 -11.57
CA SER A 728 16.03 20.58 -12.92
C SER A 728 15.45 19.57 -13.91
N ALA A 729 15.64 19.81 -15.21
CA ALA A 729 15.32 18.81 -16.24
C ALA A 729 16.07 17.50 -16.01
N ALA A 730 17.34 17.56 -15.55
CA ALA A 730 18.11 16.38 -15.21
C ALA A 730 17.51 15.62 -14.02
N SER A 731 17.03 16.32 -12.99
CA SER A 731 16.33 15.72 -11.85
C SER A 731 15.05 15.01 -12.30
N LEU A 732 14.26 15.63 -13.19
CA LEU A 732 13.04 15.02 -13.74
C LEU A 732 13.33 13.78 -14.59
N VAL A 733 14.36 13.82 -15.44
CA VAL A 733 14.79 12.64 -16.23
C VAL A 733 15.27 11.54 -15.30
N THR A 734 16.07 11.87 -14.28
CA THR A 734 16.55 10.89 -13.30
C THR A 734 15.37 10.25 -12.58
N VAL A 735 14.41 11.03 -12.12
CA VAL A 735 13.17 10.54 -11.50
C VAL A 735 12.41 9.57 -12.43
N ALA A 736 12.25 9.91 -13.71
CA ALA A 736 11.59 9.04 -14.67
C ALA A 736 12.34 7.71 -14.87
N LEU A 737 13.68 7.74 -14.91
CA LEU A 737 14.52 6.55 -15.01
C LEU A 737 14.43 5.68 -13.76
N ILE A 738 14.37 6.29 -12.57
CA ILE A 738 14.19 5.58 -11.29
C ILE A 738 12.85 4.83 -11.28
N VAL A 739 11.76 5.52 -11.62
CA VAL A 739 10.43 4.91 -11.68
C VAL A 739 10.41 3.78 -12.70
N THR A 740 11.09 3.96 -13.84
CA THR A 740 11.22 2.93 -14.89
C THR A 740 11.96 1.69 -14.38
N LEU A 741 13.07 1.86 -13.65
CA LEU A 741 13.82 0.76 -13.05
C LEU A 741 12.97 0.02 -12.00
N LEU A 742 12.32 0.74 -11.08
CA LEU A 742 11.46 0.13 -10.06
C LEU A 742 10.27 -0.62 -10.68
N ALA A 743 9.67 -0.06 -11.74
CA ALA A 743 8.61 -0.71 -12.51
C ALA A 743 9.10 -1.99 -13.19
N ALA A 744 10.31 -1.98 -13.77
CA ALA A 744 10.90 -3.16 -14.41
C ALA A 744 11.21 -4.28 -13.40
N LEU A 745 11.74 -3.94 -12.21
CA LEU A 745 11.96 -4.91 -11.13
C LEU A 745 10.64 -5.51 -10.64
N TRP A 746 9.64 -4.66 -10.39
CA TRP A 746 8.29 -5.11 -10.03
C TRP A 746 7.71 -6.07 -11.08
N TRP A 747 7.85 -5.73 -12.37
CA TRP A 747 7.30 -6.54 -13.46
C TRP A 747 7.93 -7.94 -13.50
N THR A 748 9.25 -8.00 -13.36
CA THR A 748 10.02 -9.23 -13.34
C THR A 748 9.55 -10.15 -12.20
N TYR A 749 9.38 -9.58 -10.99
CA TYR A 749 8.91 -10.31 -9.81
C TYR A 749 7.47 -10.83 -9.97
N VAL A 750 6.55 -10.00 -10.47
CA VAL A 750 5.15 -10.39 -10.69
C VAL A 750 5.03 -11.60 -11.63
N GLY A 751 5.87 -11.68 -12.66
CA GLY A 751 5.94 -12.83 -13.55
C GLY A 751 6.31 -14.13 -12.83
N THR A 752 7.32 -14.07 -11.96
CA THR A 752 7.79 -15.21 -11.15
C THR A 752 6.76 -15.66 -10.12
N ASP A 753 6.17 -14.70 -9.40
CA ASP A 753 5.17 -14.99 -8.38
C ASP A 753 3.94 -15.70 -8.95
N ARG A 754 3.48 -15.33 -10.16
CA ARG A 754 2.38 -16.05 -10.85
C ARG A 754 2.70 -17.51 -11.17
N VAL A 755 3.98 -17.86 -11.37
CA VAL A 755 4.41 -19.24 -11.60
C VAL A 755 4.49 -19.99 -10.28
N LEU A 756 5.03 -19.35 -9.25
CA LEU A 756 5.11 -19.88 -7.90
C LEU A 756 3.72 -20.19 -7.32
N ASP A 757 2.77 -19.28 -7.46
CA ASP A 757 1.39 -19.43 -6.98
C ASP A 757 0.70 -20.65 -7.63
N ARG A 758 0.82 -20.78 -8.97
CA ARG A 758 0.35 -21.97 -9.69
C ARG A 758 1.01 -23.24 -9.19
N ARG A 759 2.32 -23.23 -8.94
CA ARG A 759 3.02 -24.41 -8.43
C ARG A 759 2.55 -24.79 -7.02
N LEU A 760 2.40 -23.82 -6.12
CA LEU A 760 1.94 -24.06 -4.75
C LEU A 760 0.51 -24.60 -4.72
N SER A 761 -0.36 -24.12 -5.61
CA SER A 761 -1.71 -24.66 -5.77
C SER A 761 -1.73 -26.14 -6.20
N GLN A 762 -0.70 -26.61 -6.91
CA GLN A 762 -0.58 -27.99 -7.39
C GLN A 762 0.02 -28.96 -6.36
N VAL A 763 0.88 -28.49 -5.45
CA VAL A 763 1.73 -29.38 -4.62
C VAL A 763 1.03 -29.87 -3.33
N SER A 764 -0.20 -29.43 -3.03
CA SER A 764 -0.98 -29.74 -1.82
C SER A 764 -0.25 -29.41 -0.50
N THR A 765 -0.98 -29.35 0.64
CA THR A 765 -0.45 -28.92 1.96
C THR A 765 0.48 -29.94 2.65
N GLY A 766 1.08 -30.86 1.89
CA GLY A 766 2.02 -31.86 2.41
C GLY A 766 3.42 -31.30 2.70
N PRO A 767 4.35 -32.14 3.23
CA PRO A 767 5.70 -31.72 3.61
C PRO A 767 6.50 -31.07 2.47
N ARG A 768 6.29 -31.53 1.23
CA ARG A 768 6.93 -30.97 0.03
C ARG A 768 6.46 -29.55 -0.27
N GLY A 769 5.16 -29.28 -0.10
CA GLY A 769 4.58 -27.95 -0.27
C GLY A 769 5.07 -26.99 0.82
N ALA A 770 5.16 -27.47 2.05
CA ALA A 770 5.72 -26.70 3.18
C ALA A 770 7.20 -26.35 2.97
N ALA A 771 8.03 -27.32 2.54
CA ALA A 771 9.44 -27.07 2.23
C ALA A 771 9.60 -26.06 1.09
N LEU A 772 8.82 -26.18 0.01
CA LEU A 772 8.82 -25.22 -1.09
C LEU A 772 8.44 -23.82 -0.60
N ALA A 773 7.36 -23.68 0.17
CA ALA A 773 6.91 -22.40 0.71
C ALA A 773 7.97 -21.78 1.63
N ARG A 774 8.56 -22.56 2.53
CA ARG A 774 9.66 -22.11 3.41
C ARG A 774 10.86 -21.61 2.61
N ASP A 775 11.38 -22.43 1.70
CA ASP A 775 12.61 -22.08 0.96
C ASP A 775 12.39 -20.81 0.14
N VAL A 776 11.25 -20.71 -0.54
CA VAL A 776 10.94 -19.57 -1.39
C VAL A 776 10.61 -18.33 -0.56
N TYR A 777 9.62 -18.42 0.32
CA TYR A 777 9.12 -17.26 1.04
C TYR A 777 9.99 -16.88 2.24
N THR A 778 10.44 -17.81 3.07
CA THR A 778 11.26 -17.44 4.24
C THR A 778 12.70 -17.08 3.86
N TYR A 779 13.32 -17.78 2.91
CA TYR A 779 14.75 -17.60 2.63
C TYR A 779 15.03 -16.82 1.35
N LEU A 780 14.47 -17.21 0.20
CA LEU A 780 14.80 -16.53 -1.06
C LEU A 780 14.17 -15.13 -1.18
N HIS A 781 13.03 -14.87 -0.54
CA HIS A 781 12.49 -13.51 -0.49
C HIS A 781 13.30 -12.57 0.41
N LEU A 782 14.07 -13.07 1.39
CA LEU A 782 15.03 -12.22 2.12
C LEU A 782 16.03 -11.60 1.15
N LEU A 783 16.55 -12.40 0.21
CA LEU A 783 17.46 -11.92 -0.83
C LEU A 783 16.75 -10.93 -1.77
N THR A 784 15.47 -11.17 -2.08
CA THR A 784 14.67 -10.24 -2.89
C THR A 784 14.56 -8.88 -2.21
N VAL A 785 14.19 -8.84 -0.93
CA VAL A 785 14.08 -7.60 -0.14
C VAL A 785 15.44 -6.94 0.06
N ALA A 786 16.48 -7.70 0.40
CA ALA A 786 17.84 -7.19 0.52
C ALA A 786 18.32 -6.51 -0.76
N GLY A 787 18.09 -7.14 -1.93
CA GLY A 787 18.38 -6.54 -3.23
C GLY A 787 17.66 -5.21 -3.45
N LEU A 788 16.38 -5.11 -3.07
CA LEU A 788 15.62 -3.86 -3.19
C LEU A 788 16.10 -2.75 -2.24
N ILE A 789 16.49 -3.08 -1.01
CA ILE A 789 17.07 -2.09 -0.08
C ILE A 789 18.41 -1.57 -0.60
N LEU A 790 19.25 -2.44 -1.17
CA LEU A 790 20.50 -2.04 -1.83
C LEU A 790 20.25 -1.14 -3.05
N VAL A 791 19.23 -1.46 -3.86
CA VAL A 791 18.80 -0.59 -4.96
C VAL A 791 18.37 0.77 -4.43
N ALA A 792 17.54 0.82 -3.38
CA ALA A 792 17.08 2.09 -2.80
C ALA A 792 18.25 2.98 -2.33
N LEU A 793 19.23 2.40 -1.63
CA LEU A 793 20.46 3.10 -1.24
C LEU A 793 21.21 3.66 -2.45
N GLY A 794 21.38 2.83 -3.49
CA GLY A 794 22.02 3.22 -4.74
C GLY A 794 21.28 4.37 -5.45
N LEU A 795 19.95 4.32 -5.49
CA LEU A 795 19.11 5.35 -6.11
C LEU A 795 19.25 6.72 -5.41
N THR A 796 19.29 6.74 -4.07
CA THR A 796 19.55 7.97 -3.30
C THR A 796 20.85 8.62 -3.72
N THR A 797 21.94 7.84 -3.79
CA THR A 797 23.26 8.36 -4.18
C THR A 797 23.29 8.82 -5.64
N ALA A 798 22.64 8.07 -6.55
CA ALA A 798 22.60 8.39 -7.97
C ALA A 798 21.91 9.71 -8.25
N LEU A 799 20.78 9.94 -7.58
CA LEU A 799 20.03 11.17 -7.72
C LEU A 799 20.75 12.37 -7.09
N ALA A 800 21.28 12.21 -5.87
CA ALA A 800 22.03 13.27 -5.21
C ALA A 800 23.24 13.72 -6.05
N GLN A 801 23.97 12.76 -6.64
CA GLN A 801 25.09 13.07 -7.53
C GLN A 801 24.63 13.64 -8.87
N ALA A 802 23.56 13.13 -9.49
CA ALA A 802 23.02 13.68 -10.74
C ALA A 802 22.56 15.14 -10.57
N ALA A 803 22.00 15.49 -9.41
CA ALA A 803 21.54 16.84 -9.11
C ALA A 803 22.71 17.80 -8.80
N GLN A 804 23.71 17.35 -8.05
CA GLN A 804 24.81 18.22 -7.60
C GLN A 804 26.00 18.26 -8.58
N ARG A 805 26.28 17.15 -9.28
CA ARG A 805 27.44 16.96 -10.16
C ARG A 805 27.06 16.08 -11.37
N PRO A 806 26.32 16.61 -12.36
CA PRO A 806 25.71 15.82 -13.45
C PRO A 806 26.70 14.99 -14.30
N GLY A 807 27.97 15.40 -14.37
CA GLY A 807 29.03 14.70 -15.11
C GLY A 807 29.87 13.73 -14.27
N ALA A 808 29.69 13.69 -12.95
CA ALA A 808 30.52 12.86 -12.08
C ALA A 808 30.06 11.40 -12.09
N PRO A 809 30.99 10.43 -12.03
CA PRO A 809 30.63 9.04 -11.83
C PRO A 809 29.98 8.82 -10.47
N LEU A 810 29.16 7.77 -10.41
CA LEU A 810 28.49 7.36 -9.19
C LEU A 810 29.55 6.93 -8.14
N ALA A 811 29.37 7.32 -6.88
CA ALA A 811 30.29 6.95 -5.81
C ALA A 811 30.39 5.42 -5.72
N SER A 812 31.59 4.88 -5.48
CA SER A 812 31.87 3.43 -5.58
C SER A 812 30.90 2.58 -4.77
N LEU A 813 30.59 2.98 -3.53
CA LEU A 813 29.62 2.29 -2.69
C LEU A 813 28.18 2.41 -3.23
N GLY A 814 27.79 3.59 -3.70
CA GLY A 814 26.47 3.82 -4.30
C GLY A 814 26.26 3.02 -5.57
N HIS A 815 27.32 2.92 -6.39
CA HIS A 815 27.36 2.10 -7.60
C HIS A 815 27.31 0.60 -7.30
N ALA A 816 28.12 0.14 -6.34
CA ALA A 816 28.10 -1.24 -5.88
C ALA A 816 26.73 -1.61 -5.26
N ALA A 817 26.11 -0.71 -4.48
CA ALA A 817 24.78 -0.92 -3.92
C ALA A 817 23.70 -0.99 -5.01
N LEU A 818 23.72 -0.08 -5.98
CA LEU A 818 22.73 -0.04 -7.06
C LEU A 818 22.80 -1.30 -7.94
N HIS A 819 23.96 -1.58 -8.53
CA HIS A 819 24.14 -2.73 -9.42
C HIS A 819 24.12 -4.05 -8.65
N GLY A 820 24.78 -4.11 -7.49
CA GLY A 820 24.77 -5.28 -6.61
C GLY A 820 23.36 -5.61 -6.11
N GLY A 821 22.54 -4.59 -5.80
CA GLY A 821 21.15 -4.76 -5.42
C GLY A 821 20.30 -5.38 -6.53
N VAL A 822 20.42 -4.87 -7.76
CA VAL A 822 19.74 -5.47 -8.93
C VAL A 822 20.22 -6.91 -9.17
N LEU A 823 21.51 -7.19 -9.05
CA LEU A 823 22.06 -8.54 -9.20
C LEU A 823 21.52 -9.51 -8.13
N VAL A 824 21.52 -9.11 -6.86
CA VAL A 824 20.97 -9.91 -5.76
C VAL A 824 19.49 -10.18 -5.98
N PHE A 825 18.72 -9.17 -6.40
CA PHE A 825 17.30 -9.31 -6.72
C PHE A 825 17.05 -10.30 -7.88
N LEU A 826 17.76 -10.15 -9.01
CA LEU A 826 17.61 -11.03 -10.16
C LEU A 826 18.10 -12.47 -9.88
N ALA A 827 19.15 -12.62 -9.07
CA ALA A 827 19.62 -13.91 -8.61
C ALA A 827 18.59 -14.60 -7.71
N ALA A 828 18.00 -13.86 -6.76
CA ALA A 828 16.93 -14.37 -5.92
C ALA A 828 15.72 -14.81 -6.75
N ASP A 829 15.28 -13.98 -7.69
CA ASP A 829 14.18 -14.28 -8.61
C ASP A 829 14.45 -15.54 -9.45
N GLN A 830 15.67 -15.72 -9.96
CA GLN A 830 16.08 -16.93 -10.68
C GLN A 830 16.13 -18.17 -9.78
N LEU A 831 16.57 -18.04 -8.53
CA LEU A 831 16.57 -19.14 -7.56
C LEU A 831 15.14 -19.55 -7.17
N ILE A 832 14.24 -18.58 -7.01
CA ILE A 832 12.81 -18.83 -6.77
C ILE A 832 12.23 -19.58 -7.96
N TRP A 833 12.51 -19.12 -9.18
CA TRP A 833 12.10 -19.80 -10.40
C TRP A 833 12.60 -21.25 -10.46
N ARG A 834 13.89 -21.47 -10.20
CA ARG A 834 14.49 -22.81 -10.16
C ARG A 834 13.83 -23.67 -9.09
N ARG A 835 13.57 -23.15 -7.89
CA ARG A 835 12.95 -23.91 -6.81
C ARG A 835 11.51 -24.30 -7.12
N ALA A 836 10.77 -23.42 -7.80
CA ALA A 836 9.39 -23.70 -8.22
C ALA A 836 9.30 -24.68 -9.41
N THR A 837 10.19 -24.55 -10.39
CA THR A 837 10.08 -25.28 -11.68
C THR A 837 11.07 -26.43 -11.85
N GLY A 838 12.10 -26.52 -11.02
CA GLY A 838 13.22 -27.47 -11.14
C GLY A 838 14.27 -27.10 -12.19
N ARG A 839 14.07 -26.02 -12.95
CA ARG A 839 14.96 -25.63 -14.07
C ARG A 839 15.37 -24.17 -13.98
N PHE A 840 16.56 -23.85 -14.48
CA PHE A 840 16.97 -22.46 -14.67
C PHE A 840 16.31 -21.88 -15.93
N CYS A 841 15.79 -20.65 -15.84
CA CYS A 841 15.35 -19.91 -17.02
C CYS A 841 16.56 -19.23 -17.68
N ARG A 842 16.90 -19.63 -18.92
CA ARG A 842 18.04 -19.04 -19.68
C ARG A 842 17.90 -17.52 -19.86
N ARG A 843 16.68 -17.04 -20.13
CA ARG A 843 16.41 -15.60 -20.33
C ARG A 843 16.72 -14.77 -19.07
N ARG A 844 16.33 -15.28 -17.89
CA ARG A 844 16.65 -14.65 -16.61
C ARG A 844 18.14 -14.68 -16.30
N MET A 845 18.84 -15.78 -16.61
CA MET A 845 20.30 -15.86 -16.47
C MET A 845 21.02 -14.87 -17.38
N LEU A 846 20.55 -14.72 -18.63
CA LEU A 846 21.10 -13.74 -19.55
C LEU A 846 20.93 -12.32 -18.99
N GLY A 847 19.75 -11.99 -18.44
CA GLY A 847 19.54 -10.71 -17.77
C GLY A 847 20.49 -10.47 -16.61
N LEU A 848 20.68 -11.46 -15.73
CA LEU A 848 21.63 -11.41 -14.64
C LEU A 848 23.07 -11.20 -15.15
N LEU A 849 23.47 -11.93 -16.18
CA LEU A 849 24.80 -11.83 -16.80
C LEU A 849 25.02 -10.44 -17.43
N VAL A 850 24.02 -9.90 -18.15
CA VAL A 850 24.11 -8.58 -18.77
C VAL A 850 24.28 -7.50 -17.71
N VAL A 851 23.53 -7.54 -16.61
CA VAL A 851 23.73 -6.59 -15.50
C VAL A 851 25.11 -6.76 -14.87
N ALA A 852 25.58 -8.01 -14.69
CA ALA A 852 26.88 -8.28 -14.07
C ALA A 852 28.05 -7.76 -14.91
N LEU A 853 27.94 -7.86 -16.24
CA LEU A 853 28.93 -7.33 -17.19
C LEU A 853 28.81 -5.80 -17.35
N ALA A 854 27.60 -5.25 -17.24
CA ALA A 854 27.37 -3.81 -17.32
C ALA A 854 27.85 -3.06 -16.05
N ALA A 855 27.89 -3.71 -14.90
CA ALA A 855 28.35 -3.10 -13.66
C ALA A 855 29.76 -2.49 -13.78
N PRO A 856 30.84 -3.23 -14.11
CA PRO A 856 32.17 -2.62 -14.25
C PRO A 856 32.23 -1.58 -15.38
N ALA A 857 31.53 -1.81 -16.49
CA ALA A 857 31.52 -0.90 -17.63
C ALA A 857 30.89 0.47 -17.32
N THR A 858 29.98 0.53 -16.33
CA THR A 858 29.29 1.76 -15.94
C THR A 858 29.91 2.48 -14.76
N ALA A 859 30.95 1.92 -14.13
CA ALA A 859 31.58 2.48 -12.94
C ALA A 859 32.23 3.86 -13.20
N ALA A 860 32.76 4.08 -14.41
CA ALA A 860 33.36 5.34 -14.82
C ALA A 860 32.38 6.30 -15.52
N LEU A 861 31.16 5.84 -15.82
CA LEU A 861 30.16 6.67 -16.52
C LEU A 861 29.50 7.66 -15.55
N PRO A 862 29.04 8.82 -16.06
CA PRO A 862 28.19 9.72 -15.29
C PRO A 862 27.00 8.99 -14.67
N SER A 863 26.59 9.38 -13.46
CA SER A 863 25.51 8.71 -12.71
C SER A 863 24.23 8.54 -13.53
N LEU A 864 23.85 9.56 -14.31
CA LEU A 864 22.66 9.53 -15.17
C LEU A 864 22.79 8.48 -16.29
N ALA A 865 23.95 8.38 -16.93
CA ALA A 865 24.20 7.42 -18.00
C ALA A 865 24.22 5.97 -17.45
N SER A 866 24.83 5.77 -16.28
CA SER A 866 24.82 4.48 -15.56
C SER A 866 23.39 4.04 -15.23
N LEU A 867 22.57 4.94 -14.68
CA LEU A 867 21.17 4.68 -14.37
C LEU A 867 20.33 4.44 -15.63
N MET A 868 20.55 5.20 -16.70
CA MET A 868 19.85 5.02 -17.97
C MET A 868 20.11 3.64 -18.57
N LEU A 869 21.38 3.19 -18.58
CA LEU A 869 21.73 1.86 -19.05
C LEU A 869 21.09 0.78 -18.19
N LEU A 870 21.15 0.92 -16.86
CA LEU A 870 20.57 -0.05 -15.94
C LEU A 870 19.04 -0.13 -16.07
N ALA A 871 18.35 1.01 -16.23
CA ALA A 871 16.92 1.04 -16.49
C ALA A 871 16.56 0.39 -17.83
N ALA A 872 17.32 0.66 -18.89
CA ALA A 872 17.13 0.04 -20.20
C ALA A 872 17.32 -1.49 -20.16
N VAL A 873 18.38 -1.96 -19.49
CA VAL A 873 18.62 -3.40 -19.25
C VAL A 873 17.49 -3.99 -18.42
N GLY A 874 17.04 -3.33 -17.36
CA GLY A 874 15.91 -3.77 -16.54
C GLY A 874 14.63 -3.96 -17.36
N VAL A 875 14.30 -3.00 -18.24
CA VAL A 875 13.16 -3.10 -19.17
C VAL A 875 13.34 -4.26 -20.16
N ALA A 876 14.54 -4.45 -20.71
CA ALA A 876 14.83 -5.57 -21.60
C ALA A 876 14.67 -6.93 -20.88
N VAL A 877 15.10 -7.04 -19.63
CA VAL A 877 14.91 -8.25 -18.80
C VAL A 877 13.42 -8.48 -18.52
N ALA A 878 12.69 -7.45 -18.10
CA ALA A 878 11.27 -7.54 -17.81
C ALA A 878 10.45 -7.98 -19.03
N THR A 879 10.75 -7.43 -20.20
CA THR A 879 10.05 -7.76 -21.46
C THR A 879 10.37 -9.17 -21.96
N THR A 880 11.65 -9.55 -22.00
CA THR A 880 12.08 -10.87 -22.48
C THR A 880 11.60 -12.03 -21.61
N THR A 881 11.51 -11.81 -20.29
CA THR A 881 10.99 -12.79 -19.32
C THR A 881 9.46 -12.90 -19.33
N SER A 882 8.77 -11.90 -19.89
CA SER A 882 7.30 -11.86 -19.97
C SER A 882 6.72 -12.50 -21.22
N LEU A 883 7.51 -12.64 -22.29
CA LEU A 883 7.07 -13.33 -23.50
C LEU A 883 6.80 -14.81 -23.17
N PRO A 884 5.62 -15.36 -23.54
CA PRO A 884 5.34 -16.77 -23.34
C PRO A 884 6.49 -17.58 -23.94
N ALA A 885 6.97 -18.58 -23.20
CA ALA A 885 7.94 -19.52 -23.75
C ALA A 885 7.30 -20.11 -25.00
N VAL A 886 7.91 -19.88 -26.16
CA VAL A 886 7.57 -20.59 -27.39
C VAL A 886 7.64 -22.06 -27.01
N ALA A 887 6.49 -22.75 -27.04
CA ALA A 887 6.48 -24.19 -26.84
C ALA A 887 7.48 -24.76 -27.86
N PRO A 888 8.44 -25.62 -27.45
CA PRO A 888 9.23 -26.32 -28.43
C PRO A 888 8.26 -26.99 -29.40
N PRO A 889 8.49 -26.92 -30.72
CA PRO A 889 7.64 -27.63 -31.66
C PRO A 889 7.57 -29.08 -31.18
N GLY A 890 6.35 -29.56 -30.96
CA GLY A 890 6.11 -30.94 -30.56
C GLY A 890 6.81 -31.82 -31.58
N GLY A 891 7.89 -32.49 -31.15
CA GLY A 891 8.44 -33.60 -31.90
C GLY A 891 7.45 -34.75 -31.82
N PRO A 892 7.24 -35.47 -32.93
CA PRO A 892 6.25 -36.56 -33.05
C PRO A 892 6.42 -37.65 -31.99
#